data_AF-A9WIT3-F1
#
_entry.id   AF-A9WIT3-F1
#
_cell.length_a   1.000
_cell.length_b   1.000
_cell.length_c   1.000
_cell.angle_alpha   90.00
_cell.angle_beta   90.00
_cell.angle_gamma   90.00
#
_symmetry.space_group_name_H-M   'P 1'
#
loop_
_entity.id
_entity.type
_entity.pdbx_description
1 polymer ?
#
loop_
_entity_poly.entity_id
_entity_poly.type
_entity_poly.pdbx_seq_one_letter_code
_entity_poly.pdbx_strand_id
1 'polypeptide(L)'
;MHRFASWLLIVSFVVIANPVHAQPTGGWSVAEFLARQPGPLKELDVDGKPAAQIIEEQSIYFGVSPFLTLALLEATAGLISDPAPPATALSHPFGLHGPTGFAEQITWVNRELRAGLGPYQQPPTIRLQDGLTLTISLDEPAEWIAMKRFLAQGRDSVTWLAAVKATAAALRTYFDGQLAPPVVVTTDVTGWLRAPWPMGTRVNHLAYFDHLYPMVDTGGDGNNEMVDYLGRRNVQYNSHDGHDYVFPDAPFSTPILAAASGTAYAFRESRGLGVVIVHPNGYETVYWHLSAFAPIFNEGNGVRVATGQQIGVSGASGVSGTPHLHFEVRRWEGGIRKQVDPYGWFGPGPDPCPAYAGCAASTWLWHPDLIGTYDFTPPDYMPPVSDTTPPIGTMRVAPPDHLRLAVSFDGHALQTVGQSIPYLSGNPRFTGGRFGQAMVSDNAIVALPTTGNLDLERGTISLWVEIPTTFPGNSLNRHYLFATSAEPEGVPVYTGTLALRRDRSGTDSRAQWTFWTVGDATSGEDLLSVPDTLSAGWHHFAVIWDAANGYKALYIDGVLVAERNNAVLPYLPGALLYIGRFSAGSPAAGVAIDDLAIFANPLSPAEIAVLATAPALSPDPVVVNEPTIRIDTNAMDDNGGIVAVTLSINGEQSDPLPYYDSYRWSLPSVEGDHVVEVSYVDRAGNTTVVSQTVTLNLPPRAGIQTEWLETDTVRLRFDSHDQDTPLDVQLSTTPDFATAAWLPLVPEIRWRWEAGETRQLFVRVRDATGLVSEPMAVPLWHQVFVPLMQR
;
A
#
# COMPACT_ATOMS: atom_id res chain seq x y z
N MET A 1 37.50 4.45 -38.96
CA MET A 1 37.25 3.16 -39.64
C MET A 1 37.60 1.94 -38.78
N HIS A 2 38.76 1.88 -38.10
CA HIS A 2 39.05 0.77 -37.17
C HIS A 2 38.06 0.62 -35.99
N ARG A 3 37.54 1.74 -35.45
CA ARG A 3 36.48 1.71 -34.43
C ARG A 3 35.14 1.15 -34.94
N PHE A 4 34.81 1.34 -36.22
CA PHE A 4 33.57 0.83 -36.83
C PHE A 4 33.65 -0.68 -37.14
N ALA A 5 34.83 -1.19 -37.47
CA ALA A 5 35.04 -2.62 -37.73
C ALA A 5 35.01 -3.46 -36.44
N SER A 6 35.51 -2.93 -35.31
CA SER A 6 35.34 -3.56 -33.98
C SER A 6 33.88 -3.57 -33.53
N TRP A 7 33.08 -2.58 -33.90
CA TRP A 7 31.65 -2.51 -33.58
C TRP A 7 30.81 -3.59 -34.26
N LEU A 8 31.03 -3.87 -35.55
CA LEU A 8 30.32 -4.93 -36.29
C LEU A 8 30.66 -6.35 -35.79
N LEU A 9 31.86 -6.56 -35.23
CA LEU A 9 32.30 -7.84 -34.67
C LEU A 9 31.74 -8.10 -33.26
N ILE A 10 31.50 -7.06 -32.46
CA ILE A 10 30.90 -7.19 -31.11
C ILE A 10 29.39 -7.51 -31.20
N VAL A 11 28.68 -6.93 -32.17
CA VAL A 11 27.24 -7.20 -32.40
C VAL A 11 27.00 -8.62 -32.94
N SER A 12 27.98 -9.23 -33.60
CA SER A 12 27.84 -10.56 -34.23
C SER A 12 28.23 -11.74 -33.31
N PHE A 13 28.66 -11.49 -32.06
CA PHE A 13 29.07 -12.52 -31.09
C PHE A 13 28.38 -12.36 -29.73
N VAL A 14 27.10 -12.01 -29.75
CA VAL A 14 26.25 -12.28 -28.59
C VAL A 14 25.96 -13.78 -28.62
N VAL A 15 26.63 -14.52 -27.75
CA VAL A 15 26.45 -15.97 -27.61
C VAL A 15 24.97 -16.24 -27.36
N ILE A 16 24.29 -16.90 -28.31
CA ILE A 16 22.99 -17.52 -28.03
C ILE A 16 23.28 -18.60 -26.99
N ALA A 17 22.87 -18.35 -25.76
CA ALA A 17 23.10 -19.24 -24.65
C ALA A 17 21.79 -19.92 -24.27
N ASN A 18 21.86 -21.23 -24.04
CA ASN A 18 20.74 -21.99 -23.54
C ASN A 18 20.39 -21.54 -22.11
N PRO A 19 19.12 -21.59 -21.71
CA PRO A 19 18.70 -21.28 -20.34
C PRO A 19 19.40 -22.19 -19.32
N VAL A 20 19.64 -21.66 -18.11
CA VAL A 20 20.19 -22.44 -17.00
C VAL A 20 19.08 -23.33 -16.46
N HIS A 21 19.18 -24.65 -16.61
CA HIS A 21 18.12 -25.57 -16.17
C HIS A 21 18.28 -26.01 -14.70
N ALA A 22 17.39 -26.89 -14.24
CA ALA A 22 17.09 -27.16 -12.83
C ALA A 22 18.30 -27.60 -11.98
N GLN A 23 18.17 -27.47 -10.65
CA GLN A 23 19.19 -27.91 -9.69
C GLN A 23 19.60 -29.39 -9.90
N PRO A 24 20.86 -29.77 -9.58
CA PRO A 24 21.32 -31.14 -9.69
C PRO A 24 20.47 -32.13 -8.90
N THR A 25 20.19 -33.30 -9.47
CA THR A 25 19.51 -34.38 -8.76
C THR A 25 20.43 -35.02 -7.72
N GLY A 26 19.97 -35.14 -6.48
CA GLY A 26 20.75 -35.68 -5.35
C GLY A 26 21.06 -34.61 -4.31
N GLY A 27 21.72 -34.97 -3.22
CA GLY A 27 22.04 -34.10 -2.07
C GLY A 27 23.04 -32.97 -2.34
N TRP A 28 22.97 -32.35 -3.52
CA TRP A 28 23.85 -31.26 -3.93
C TRP A 28 23.65 -30.03 -3.04
N SER A 29 24.75 -29.46 -2.55
CA SER A 29 24.77 -28.16 -1.85
C SER A 29 25.98 -27.35 -2.32
N VAL A 30 25.96 -26.04 -2.12
CA VAL A 30 27.12 -25.18 -2.39
C VAL A 30 28.35 -25.66 -1.61
N ALA A 31 28.15 -26.15 -0.38
CA ALA A 31 29.24 -26.67 0.46
C ALA A 31 29.90 -27.91 -0.15
N GLU A 32 29.11 -28.90 -0.57
CA GLU A 32 29.63 -30.11 -1.22
C GLU A 32 30.34 -29.79 -2.55
N PHE A 33 29.83 -28.83 -3.31
CA PHE A 33 30.46 -28.37 -4.54
C PHE A 33 31.82 -27.74 -4.25
N LEU A 34 31.87 -26.74 -3.37
CA LEU A 34 33.10 -26.02 -3.05
C LEU A 34 34.17 -26.91 -2.43
N ALA A 35 33.79 -27.90 -1.62
CA ALA A 35 34.72 -28.87 -1.02
C ALA A 35 35.56 -29.64 -2.06
N ARG A 36 35.07 -29.77 -3.29
CA ARG A 36 35.77 -30.44 -4.40
C ARG A 36 36.66 -29.52 -5.23
N GLN A 37 36.62 -28.21 -4.95
CA GLN A 37 37.30 -27.21 -5.75
C GLN A 37 38.66 -26.82 -5.13
N PRO A 38 39.64 -26.42 -5.96
CA PRO A 38 40.95 -26.00 -5.48
C PRO A 38 40.93 -24.62 -4.81
N GLY A 39 39.96 -23.76 -5.13
CA GLY A 39 39.88 -22.39 -4.65
C GLY A 39 39.59 -22.20 -3.15
N PRO A 40 39.73 -20.96 -2.64
CA PRO A 40 39.70 -20.67 -1.21
C PRO A 40 38.31 -20.71 -0.56
N LEU A 41 37.22 -20.68 -1.35
CA LEU A 41 35.86 -20.56 -0.81
C LEU A 41 35.43 -21.71 0.10
N LYS A 42 36.03 -22.90 -0.03
CA LYS A 42 35.74 -24.05 0.83
C LYS A 42 36.18 -23.88 2.28
N GLU A 43 37.16 -23.02 2.51
CA GLU A 43 37.77 -22.73 3.82
C GLU A 43 37.43 -21.31 4.31
N LEU A 44 36.80 -20.49 3.46
CA LEU A 44 36.44 -19.13 3.80
C LEU A 44 35.29 -19.12 4.82
N ASP A 45 35.55 -18.50 5.96
CA ASP A 45 34.60 -18.21 7.01
C ASP A 45 34.53 -16.69 7.22
N VAL A 46 33.32 -16.15 7.29
CA VAL A 46 33.05 -14.73 7.56
C VAL A 46 32.12 -14.67 8.76
N ASP A 47 32.64 -14.21 9.89
CA ASP A 47 31.91 -14.06 11.15
C ASP A 47 31.20 -15.34 11.63
N GLY A 48 31.86 -16.49 11.47
CA GLY A 48 31.33 -17.80 11.87
C GLY A 48 30.39 -18.43 10.84
N LYS A 49 30.25 -17.84 9.65
CA LYS A 49 29.49 -18.38 8.52
C LYS A 49 30.43 -18.79 7.38
N PRO A 50 30.42 -20.06 6.96
CA PRO A 50 31.13 -20.50 5.76
C PRO A 50 30.63 -19.79 4.50
N ALA A 51 31.51 -19.53 3.54
CA ALA A 51 31.14 -18.90 2.26
C ALA A 51 30.03 -19.65 1.51
N ALA A 52 30.03 -20.99 1.61
CA ALA A 52 28.97 -21.82 1.06
C ALA A 52 27.59 -21.46 1.61
N GLN A 53 27.49 -21.28 2.93
CA GLN A 53 26.26 -20.90 3.61
C GLN A 53 25.82 -19.50 3.18
N ILE A 54 26.75 -18.54 3.09
CA ILE A 54 26.45 -17.16 2.66
C ILE A 54 25.89 -17.14 1.24
N ILE A 55 26.54 -17.84 0.30
CA ILE A 55 26.08 -17.93 -1.09
C ILE A 55 24.68 -18.56 -1.16
N GLU A 56 24.46 -19.66 -0.43
CA GLU A 56 23.18 -20.38 -0.44
C GLU A 56 22.05 -19.56 0.20
N GLU A 57 22.27 -18.98 1.39
CA GLU A 57 21.30 -18.12 2.08
C GLU A 57 20.89 -16.93 1.19
N GLN A 58 21.84 -16.21 0.61
CA GLN A 58 21.55 -15.04 -0.21
C GLN A 58 20.88 -15.41 -1.55
N SER A 59 21.27 -16.54 -2.14
CA SER A 59 20.61 -17.06 -3.35
C SER A 59 19.14 -17.42 -3.08
N ILE A 60 18.87 -18.08 -1.96
CA ILE A 60 17.50 -18.43 -1.54
C ILE A 60 16.68 -17.17 -1.25
N TYR A 61 17.23 -16.22 -0.50
CA TYR A 61 16.55 -14.98 -0.14
C TYR A 61 16.11 -14.18 -1.37
N PHE A 62 17.04 -13.87 -2.28
CA PHE A 62 16.76 -13.10 -3.49
C PHE A 62 16.10 -13.91 -4.63
N GLY A 63 15.97 -15.23 -4.47
CA GLY A 63 15.39 -16.10 -5.49
C GLY A 63 16.23 -16.19 -6.75
N VAL A 64 17.56 -16.06 -6.64
CA VAL A 64 18.53 -16.14 -7.73
C VAL A 64 19.35 -17.41 -7.59
N SER A 65 19.77 -18.01 -8.70
CA SER A 65 20.56 -19.24 -8.62
C SER A 65 21.96 -19.04 -8.03
N PRO A 66 22.38 -19.91 -7.08
CA PRO A 66 23.75 -19.90 -6.58
C PRO A 66 24.76 -20.21 -7.69
N PHE A 67 24.35 -20.88 -8.78
CA PHE A 67 25.21 -21.14 -9.94
C PHE A 67 25.62 -19.85 -10.67
N LEU A 68 24.72 -18.88 -10.74
CA LEU A 68 25.02 -17.58 -11.37
C LEU A 68 26.06 -16.84 -10.52
N THR A 69 25.86 -16.81 -9.20
CA THR A 69 26.81 -16.23 -8.25
C THR A 69 28.18 -16.93 -8.32
N LEU A 70 28.20 -18.26 -8.30
CA LEU A 70 29.44 -19.06 -8.42
C LEU A 70 30.15 -18.83 -9.75
N ALA A 71 29.42 -18.83 -10.87
CA ALA A 71 30.01 -18.58 -12.19
C ALA A 71 30.57 -17.16 -12.30
N LEU A 72 29.92 -16.17 -11.69
CA LEU A 72 30.44 -14.79 -11.60
C LEU A 72 31.71 -14.74 -10.76
N LEU A 73 31.72 -15.36 -9.57
CA LEU A 73 32.89 -15.40 -8.69
C LEU A 73 34.11 -16.01 -9.40
N GLU A 74 33.89 -17.05 -10.21
CA GLU A 74 34.93 -17.60 -11.08
C GLU A 74 35.33 -16.62 -12.19
N ALA A 75 34.35 -16.09 -12.92
CA ALA A 75 34.60 -15.28 -14.11
C ALA A 75 35.30 -13.95 -13.81
N THR A 76 35.05 -13.35 -12.65
CA THR A 76 35.60 -12.04 -12.29
C THR A 76 36.80 -12.12 -11.36
N ALA A 77 36.93 -13.20 -10.58
CA ALA A 77 37.93 -13.29 -9.52
C ALA A 77 38.62 -14.66 -9.40
N GLY A 78 38.24 -15.68 -10.19
CA GLY A 78 38.87 -17.00 -10.19
C GLY A 78 38.72 -17.78 -8.89
N LEU A 79 37.70 -17.45 -8.08
CA LEU A 79 37.59 -17.96 -6.70
C LEU A 79 37.23 -19.45 -6.59
N ILE A 80 36.92 -20.12 -7.71
CA ILE A 80 36.61 -21.55 -7.73
C ILE A 80 37.85 -22.35 -8.15
N SER A 81 38.52 -21.96 -9.25
CA SER A 81 39.67 -22.72 -9.79
C SER A 81 41.04 -22.32 -9.25
N ASP A 82 41.24 -21.08 -8.81
CA ASP A 82 42.55 -20.59 -8.38
C ASP A 82 42.76 -20.84 -6.88
N PRO A 83 43.73 -21.68 -6.46
CA PRO A 83 44.03 -21.88 -5.04
C PRO A 83 44.67 -20.66 -4.37
N ALA A 84 45.15 -19.67 -5.12
CA ALA A 84 45.81 -18.48 -4.60
C ALA A 84 45.44 -17.21 -5.38
N PRO A 85 44.16 -16.81 -5.38
CA PRO A 85 43.71 -15.62 -6.11
C PRO A 85 44.30 -14.34 -5.50
N PRO A 86 44.30 -13.21 -6.23
CA PRO A 86 44.81 -11.94 -5.71
C PRO A 86 44.16 -11.54 -4.38
N ALA A 87 44.90 -10.92 -3.46
CA ALA A 87 44.40 -10.60 -2.11
C ALA A 87 43.11 -9.75 -2.08
N THR A 88 42.85 -8.97 -3.14
CA THR A 88 41.63 -8.16 -3.28
C THR A 88 40.41 -8.96 -3.75
N ALA A 89 40.60 -10.18 -4.27
CA ALA A 89 39.55 -11.01 -4.87
C ALA A 89 38.48 -11.43 -3.85
N LEU A 90 38.84 -11.60 -2.57
CA LEU A 90 37.88 -11.97 -1.53
C LEU A 90 37.09 -10.77 -0.99
N SER A 91 37.71 -9.59 -0.94
CA SER A 91 37.04 -8.37 -0.46
C SER A 91 36.21 -7.67 -1.55
N HIS A 92 36.58 -7.85 -2.82
CA HIS A 92 35.92 -7.23 -3.97
C HIS A 92 35.85 -8.20 -5.17
N PRO A 93 35.20 -9.37 -5.04
CA PRO A 93 35.17 -10.38 -6.09
C PRO A 93 34.60 -9.88 -7.41
N PHE A 94 33.66 -8.93 -7.38
CA PHE A 94 33.02 -8.39 -8.57
C PHE A 94 33.58 -7.03 -9.00
N GLY A 95 34.50 -6.46 -8.21
CA GLY A 95 35.16 -5.17 -8.46
C GLY A 95 34.91 -4.12 -7.37
N LEU A 96 35.65 -3.01 -7.44
CA LEU A 96 35.66 -1.92 -6.45
C LEU A 96 34.41 -1.01 -6.47
N HIS A 97 33.48 -1.26 -7.38
CA HIS A 97 32.23 -0.50 -7.47
C HIS A 97 31.13 -1.06 -6.54
N GLY A 98 31.29 -2.29 -6.06
CA GLY A 98 30.46 -2.89 -5.03
C GLY A 98 30.94 -2.56 -3.61
N PRO A 99 30.20 -2.99 -2.57
CA PRO A 99 30.59 -2.81 -1.18
C PRO A 99 31.88 -3.59 -0.84
N THR A 100 32.50 -3.26 0.30
CA THR A 100 33.68 -4.00 0.77
C THR A 100 33.26 -5.21 1.59
N GLY A 101 33.85 -6.37 1.29
CA GLY A 101 33.67 -7.59 2.06
C GLY A 101 32.89 -8.66 1.30
N PHE A 102 33.22 -9.92 1.55
CA PHE A 102 32.66 -11.04 0.81
C PHE A 102 31.13 -11.13 0.96
N ALA A 103 30.62 -11.15 2.21
CA ALA A 103 29.19 -11.25 2.47
C ALA A 103 28.39 -10.12 1.81
N GLU A 104 28.83 -8.87 1.97
CA GLU A 104 28.20 -7.70 1.37
C GLU A 104 28.20 -7.75 -0.17
N GLN A 105 29.28 -8.24 -0.77
CA GLN A 105 29.37 -8.43 -2.22
C GLN A 105 28.42 -9.52 -2.72
N ILE A 106 28.24 -10.62 -1.96
CA ILE A 106 27.27 -11.68 -2.28
C ILE A 106 25.83 -11.16 -2.19
N THR A 107 25.50 -10.42 -1.12
CA THR A 107 24.18 -9.76 -0.99
C THR A 107 23.93 -8.81 -2.15
N TRP A 108 24.92 -7.97 -2.46
CA TRP A 108 24.82 -6.99 -3.53
C TRP A 108 24.61 -7.64 -4.91
N VAL A 109 25.41 -8.64 -5.30
CA VAL A 109 25.25 -9.28 -6.63
C VAL A 109 23.89 -9.96 -6.76
N ASN A 110 23.39 -10.64 -5.72
CA ASN A 110 22.09 -11.31 -5.80
C ASN A 110 20.94 -10.29 -5.92
N ARG A 111 21.04 -9.14 -5.24
CA ARG A 111 20.11 -8.02 -5.41
C ARG A 111 20.12 -7.48 -6.83
N GLU A 112 21.30 -7.21 -7.40
CA GLU A 112 21.45 -6.71 -8.77
C GLU A 112 20.95 -7.72 -9.81
N LEU A 113 21.24 -9.00 -9.62
CA LEU A 113 20.75 -10.07 -10.49
C LEU A 113 19.23 -10.18 -10.43
N ARG A 114 18.62 -10.11 -9.23
CA ARG A 114 17.16 -10.10 -9.07
C ARG A 114 16.53 -8.91 -9.79
N ALA A 115 17.07 -7.70 -9.60
CA ALA A 115 16.64 -6.51 -10.33
C ALA A 115 16.88 -6.60 -11.86
N GLY A 116 17.83 -7.45 -12.26
CA GLY A 116 18.14 -7.80 -13.63
C GLY A 116 17.12 -8.67 -14.36
N LEU A 117 16.14 -9.26 -13.67
CA LEU A 117 15.18 -10.19 -14.28
C LEU A 117 13.99 -9.49 -14.97
N GLY A 118 13.75 -8.21 -14.68
CA GLY A 118 12.70 -7.42 -15.33
C GLY A 118 11.65 -6.86 -14.36
N PRO A 119 10.51 -6.39 -14.89
CA PRO A 119 9.97 -6.71 -16.20
C PRO A 119 10.60 -5.83 -17.28
N TYR A 120 10.45 -6.23 -18.53
CA TYR A 120 10.89 -5.44 -19.67
C TYR A 120 9.72 -5.26 -20.63
N GLN A 121 9.17 -4.04 -20.70
CA GLN A 121 8.22 -3.65 -21.74
C GLN A 121 8.91 -3.44 -23.10
N GLN A 122 10.22 -3.18 -23.07
CA GLN A 122 11.09 -3.00 -24.22
C GLN A 122 12.50 -3.52 -23.91
N PRO A 123 13.30 -3.92 -24.92
CA PRO A 123 14.69 -4.35 -24.76
C PRO A 123 15.54 -3.38 -23.91
N PRO A 124 16.16 -3.83 -22.79
CA PRO A 124 16.94 -2.96 -21.93
C PRO A 124 18.25 -2.53 -22.59
N THR A 125 18.72 -1.34 -22.24
CA THR A 125 19.97 -0.78 -22.78
C THR A 125 21.02 -0.68 -21.67
N ILE A 126 22.25 -1.12 -21.96
CA ILE A 126 23.41 -0.98 -21.07
C ILE A 126 24.37 0.08 -21.63
N ARG A 127 25.03 0.81 -20.74
CA ARG A 127 26.06 1.81 -21.09
C ARG A 127 27.38 1.45 -20.43
N LEU A 128 28.43 1.35 -21.23
CA LEU A 128 29.79 0.98 -20.80
C LEU A 128 30.65 2.22 -20.58
N GLN A 129 31.75 2.08 -19.83
CA GLN A 129 32.62 3.19 -19.44
C GLN A 129 33.25 3.96 -20.61
N ASP A 130 33.46 3.30 -21.75
CA ASP A 130 33.99 3.90 -22.98
C ASP A 130 32.92 4.64 -23.80
N GLY A 131 31.69 4.73 -23.29
CA GLY A 131 30.56 5.40 -23.93
C GLY A 131 29.76 4.50 -24.88
N LEU A 132 30.16 3.25 -25.10
CA LEU A 132 29.38 2.30 -25.87
C LEU A 132 28.03 2.03 -25.20
N THR A 133 26.96 2.08 -26.00
CA THR A 133 25.60 1.79 -25.56
C THR A 133 25.09 0.59 -26.36
N LEU A 134 24.62 -0.45 -25.68
CA LEU A 134 24.14 -1.70 -26.27
C LEU A 134 22.72 -1.98 -25.82
N THR A 135 21.84 -2.34 -26.75
CA THR A 135 20.49 -2.84 -26.45
C THR A 135 20.52 -4.37 -26.39
N ILE A 136 20.04 -4.94 -25.29
CA ILE A 136 20.01 -6.39 -25.05
C ILE A 136 18.66 -6.94 -25.50
N SER A 137 18.65 -7.99 -26.34
CA SER A 137 17.40 -8.58 -26.82
C SER A 137 16.61 -9.27 -25.70
N LEU A 138 15.29 -9.15 -25.73
CA LEU A 138 14.39 -9.93 -24.88
C LEU A 138 14.20 -11.38 -25.36
N ASP A 139 14.75 -11.74 -26.52
CA ASP A 139 14.80 -13.13 -26.99
C ASP A 139 15.81 -13.98 -26.20
N GLU A 140 16.62 -13.36 -25.34
CA GLU A 140 17.56 -14.05 -24.47
C GLU A 140 16.90 -14.48 -23.14
N PRO A 141 17.41 -15.55 -22.49
CA PRO A 141 17.00 -15.90 -21.13
C PRO A 141 17.17 -14.71 -20.17
N ALA A 142 16.21 -14.47 -19.28
CA ALA A 142 16.18 -13.33 -18.38
C ALA A 142 17.42 -13.26 -17.46
N GLU A 143 17.96 -14.42 -17.08
CA GLU A 143 19.17 -14.57 -16.28
C GLU A 143 20.40 -14.05 -17.03
N TRP A 144 20.42 -14.22 -18.35
CA TRP A 144 21.48 -13.69 -19.21
C TRP A 144 21.39 -12.18 -19.37
N ILE A 145 20.17 -11.65 -19.45
CA ILE A 145 19.93 -10.20 -19.46
C ILE A 145 20.41 -9.60 -18.14
N ALA A 146 20.02 -10.19 -17.00
CA ALA A 146 20.44 -9.78 -15.66
C ALA A 146 21.97 -9.78 -15.51
N MET A 147 22.60 -10.88 -15.92
CA MET A 147 24.04 -11.07 -15.89
C MET A 147 24.78 -10.00 -16.69
N LYS A 148 24.35 -9.75 -17.94
CA LYS A 148 24.96 -8.76 -18.83
C LYS A 148 24.82 -7.33 -18.29
N ARG A 149 23.68 -7.02 -17.67
CA ARG A 149 23.43 -5.75 -16.97
C ARG A 149 24.37 -5.58 -15.77
N PHE A 150 24.49 -6.60 -14.92
CA PHE A 150 25.40 -6.55 -13.76
C PHE A 150 26.85 -6.38 -14.20
N LEU A 151 27.32 -7.18 -15.17
CA LEU A 151 28.69 -7.12 -15.65
C LEU A 151 29.04 -5.77 -16.32
N ALA A 152 28.05 -5.04 -16.85
CA ALA A 152 28.28 -3.72 -17.45
C ALA A 152 28.76 -2.67 -16.45
N GLN A 153 28.46 -2.87 -15.16
CA GLN A 153 28.83 -1.92 -14.11
C GLN A 153 30.35 -1.81 -14.00
N GLY A 154 30.85 -0.57 -14.17
CA GLY A 154 32.26 -0.26 -14.02
C GLY A 154 33.21 -0.88 -15.06
N ARG A 155 32.70 -1.37 -16.20
CA ARG A 155 33.52 -2.02 -17.25
C ARG A 155 33.45 -1.27 -18.60
N ASP A 156 34.53 -1.33 -19.37
CA ASP A 156 34.58 -0.92 -20.76
C ASP A 156 34.14 -2.06 -21.71
N SER A 157 34.02 -1.81 -23.01
CA SER A 157 33.55 -2.81 -23.98
C SER A 157 34.40 -4.08 -24.05
N VAL A 158 35.72 -3.97 -23.85
CA VAL A 158 36.66 -5.11 -23.94
C VAL A 158 36.54 -5.99 -22.71
N THR A 159 36.60 -5.38 -21.52
CA THR A 159 36.53 -6.07 -20.23
C THR A 159 35.14 -6.64 -19.97
N TRP A 160 34.08 -5.95 -20.39
CA TRP A 160 32.71 -6.46 -20.33
C TRP A 160 32.53 -7.73 -21.16
N LEU A 161 32.94 -7.72 -22.43
CA LEU A 161 32.79 -8.89 -23.31
C LEU A 161 33.62 -10.08 -22.81
N ALA A 162 34.81 -9.83 -22.26
CA ALA A 162 35.63 -10.87 -21.66
C ALA A 162 34.94 -11.50 -20.44
N ALA A 163 34.36 -10.69 -19.54
CA ALA A 163 33.64 -11.18 -18.37
C ALA A 163 32.38 -11.98 -18.73
N VAL A 164 31.62 -11.53 -19.74
CA VAL A 164 30.45 -12.25 -20.27
C VAL A 164 30.86 -13.63 -20.79
N LYS A 165 31.93 -13.70 -21.59
CA LYS A 165 32.46 -14.98 -22.11
C LYS A 165 33.00 -15.89 -21.01
N ALA A 166 33.70 -15.35 -20.03
CA ALA A 166 34.22 -16.10 -18.90
C ALA A 166 33.09 -16.68 -18.04
N THR A 167 32.02 -15.92 -17.82
CA THR A 167 30.83 -16.39 -17.09
C THR A 167 30.15 -17.53 -17.85
N ALA A 168 29.98 -17.39 -19.16
CA ALA A 168 29.46 -18.47 -20.00
C ALA A 168 30.34 -19.74 -19.94
N ALA A 169 31.66 -19.58 -19.95
CA ALA A 169 32.60 -20.69 -19.83
C ALA A 169 32.57 -21.35 -18.45
N ALA A 170 32.43 -20.58 -17.37
CA ALA A 170 32.30 -21.10 -16.01
C ALA A 170 31.00 -21.90 -15.85
N LEU A 171 29.87 -21.35 -16.33
CA LEU A 171 28.59 -22.05 -16.31
C LEU A 171 28.66 -23.41 -17.01
N ARG A 172 29.31 -23.46 -18.19
CA ARG A 172 29.54 -24.71 -18.91
C ARG A 172 30.47 -25.64 -18.14
N THR A 173 31.63 -25.17 -17.72
CA THR A 173 32.66 -26.00 -17.09
C THR A 173 32.18 -26.68 -15.82
N TYR A 174 31.47 -25.93 -14.96
CA TYR A 174 31.06 -26.43 -13.65
C TYR A 174 29.65 -27.01 -13.63
N PHE A 175 28.81 -26.65 -14.61
CA PHE A 175 27.37 -26.96 -14.57
C PHE A 175 26.79 -27.49 -15.92
N ASP A 176 27.56 -27.77 -16.98
CA ASP A 176 27.07 -28.43 -18.23
C ASP A 176 26.77 -29.93 -18.02
N GLY A 177 25.50 -30.27 -17.79
CA GLY A 177 24.96 -31.62 -18.06
C GLY A 177 24.43 -32.41 -16.85
N GLN A 178 24.45 -31.84 -15.65
CA GLN A 178 23.67 -32.35 -14.50
C GLN A 178 22.55 -31.40 -14.08
N LEU A 179 22.24 -30.40 -14.90
CA LEU A 179 21.04 -29.59 -14.73
C LEU A 179 19.87 -30.43 -15.20
N ALA A 180 18.99 -30.83 -14.29
CA ALA A 180 17.90 -31.74 -14.64
C ALA A 180 17.06 -31.12 -15.78
N PRO A 181 16.47 -31.95 -16.68
CA PRO A 181 15.32 -31.47 -17.44
C PRO A 181 14.32 -30.87 -16.44
N PRO A 182 13.53 -29.85 -16.82
CA PRO A 182 12.46 -29.36 -15.94
C PRO A 182 11.80 -30.61 -15.37
N VAL A 183 11.81 -30.76 -14.03
CA VAL A 183 11.09 -31.86 -13.40
C VAL A 183 9.75 -31.80 -14.09
N VAL A 184 9.44 -32.86 -14.85
CA VAL A 184 8.14 -32.98 -15.50
C VAL A 184 7.21 -32.80 -14.32
N VAL A 185 6.57 -31.64 -14.22
CA VAL A 185 5.57 -31.39 -13.20
C VAL A 185 4.63 -32.54 -13.43
N THR A 186 4.67 -33.51 -12.52
CA THR A 186 3.80 -34.66 -12.63
C THR A 186 2.43 -34.03 -12.72
N THR A 187 1.67 -34.39 -13.75
CA THR A 187 0.27 -33.97 -13.89
C THR A 187 -0.61 -34.51 -12.76
N ASP A 188 -0.01 -35.03 -11.68
CA ASP A 188 -0.65 -35.28 -10.40
C ASP A 188 -1.05 -33.93 -9.80
N VAL A 189 -2.29 -33.56 -10.11
CA VAL A 189 -3.08 -32.45 -9.56
C VAL A 189 -3.47 -32.68 -8.08
N THR A 190 -2.93 -33.70 -7.42
CA THR A 190 -3.08 -33.86 -5.98
C THR A 190 -2.21 -32.81 -5.30
N GLY A 191 -2.77 -31.64 -4.99
CA GLY A 191 -2.07 -30.60 -4.25
C GLY A 191 -1.37 -31.17 -3.01
N TRP A 192 -0.24 -30.59 -2.64
CA TRP A 192 0.70 -31.14 -1.66
C TRP A 192 0.95 -30.20 -0.49
N LEU A 193 0.52 -28.94 -0.60
CA LEU A 193 0.60 -27.96 0.48
C LEU A 193 -0.52 -28.17 1.50
N ARG A 194 -0.17 -28.26 2.77
CA ARG A 194 -1.08 -28.16 3.91
C ARG A 194 -1.16 -26.72 4.39
N ALA A 195 -2.21 -26.38 5.14
CA ALA A 195 -2.36 -25.07 5.74
C ALA A 195 -1.12 -24.75 6.62
N PRO A 196 -0.51 -23.55 6.49
CA PRO A 196 0.66 -23.18 7.27
C PRO A 196 0.31 -22.73 8.70
N TRP A 197 -0.82 -23.18 9.23
CA TRP A 197 -1.34 -22.91 10.58
C TRP A 197 -2.15 -24.12 11.07
N PRO A 198 -2.42 -24.24 12.38
CA PRO A 198 -3.23 -25.34 12.92
C PRO A 198 -4.65 -25.37 12.35
N MET A 199 -5.18 -26.57 12.14
CA MET A 199 -6.57 -26.76 11.71
C MET A 199 -7.55 -26.12 12.69
N GLY A 200 -8.57 -25.43 12.16
CA GLY A 200 -9.58 -24.72 12.95
C GLY A 200 -9.17 -23.31 13.39
N THR A 201 -7.98 -22.84 13.00
CA THR A 201 -7.58 -21.43 13.18
C THR A 201 -8.42 -20.56 12.27
N ARG A 202 -9.04 -19.50 12.82
CA ARG A 202 -9.71 -18.49 12.01
C ARG A 202 -8.66 -17.66 11.26
N VAL A 203 -8.86 -17.48 9.96
CA VAL A 203 -7.91 -16.77 9.09
C VAL A 203 -8.68 -15.81 8.19
N ASN A 204 -8.16 -14.59 8.08
CA ASN A 204 -8.61 -13.60 7.11
C ASN A 204 -7.49 -13.40 6.07
N HIS A 205 -7.82 -13.54 4.78
CA HIS A 205 -6.89 -13.26 3.68
C HIS A 205 -6.91 -11.74 3.42
N LEU A 206 -5.80 -11.05 3.66
CA LEU A 206 -5.68 -9.59 3.53
C LEU A 206 -5.26 -9.15 2.13
N ALA A 207 -4.33 -9.88 1.52
CA ALA A 207 -3.78 -9.56 0.22
C ALA A 207 -3.54 -10.85 -0.56
N TYR A 208 -3.91 -10.83 -1.82
CA TYR A 208 -3.70 -11.92 -2.76
C TYR A 208 -2.51 -11.58 -3.64
N PHE A 209 -1.82 -12.64 -4.09
CA PHE A 209 -0.80 -12.55 -5.12
C PHE A 209 -1.37 -11.86 -6.36
N ASP A 210 -0.74 -10.78 -6.82
CA ASP A 210 -1.25 -9.99 -7.94
C ASP A 210 -0.66 -10.45 -9.28
N HIS A 211 -1.50 -10.97 -10.17
CA HIS A 211 -1.07 -11.42 -11.51
C HIS A 211 -0.75 -10.28 -12.48
N LEU A 212 -0.88 -9.02 -12.08
CA LEU A 212 -0.98 -7.88 -13.01
C LEU A 212 0.31 -7.08 -13.22
N TYR A 213 1.34 -7.15 -12.36
CA TYR A 213 2.50 -6.24 -12.40
C TYR A 213 3.78 -6.82 -11.77
N PRO A 214 4.98 -6.24 -12.00
CA PRO A 214 6.24 -6.93 -11.72
C PRO A 214 6.77 -6.93 -10.28
N MET A 215 7.60 -7.95 -10.02
CA MET A 215 8.02 -8.47 -8.71
C MET A 215 9.42 -8.01 -8.24
N VAL A 216 9.70 -6.70 -8.20
CA VAL A 216 10.98 -6.20 -7.65
C VAL A 216 10.77 -5.03 -6.69
N ASP A 217 10.69 -5.36 -5.40
CA ASP A 217 10.97 -4.47 -4.27
C ASP A 217 12.49 -4.34 -4.07
N THR A 218 13.01 -3.11 -3.98
CA THR A 218 14.43 -2.83 -3.70
C THR A 218 14.64 -1.98 -2.43
N GLY A 219 13.58 -1.79 -1.63
CA GLY A 219 13.57 -0.89 -0.47
C GLY A 219 13.45 -1.60 0.88
N GLY A 220 13.25 -0.80 1.93
CA GLY A 220 12.73 -1.27 3.21
C GLY A 220 11.26 -0.86 3.35
N ASP A 221 10.49 -1.65 4.10
CA ASP A 221 9.05 -1.50 4.27
C ASP A 221 8.64 -0.06 4.62
N GLY A 222 7.68 0.50 3.88
CA GLY A 222 7.09 1.82 4.14
C GLY A 222 7.84 3.04 3.61
N ASN A 223 8.83 2.89 2.73
CA ASN A 223 9.63 4.03 2.24
C ASN A 223 8.96 4.87 1.12
N ASN A 224 7.79 4.49 0.60
CA ASN A 224 7.14 5.13 -0.58
C ASN A 224 8.09 5.33 -1.79
N GLU A 225 9.21 4.62 -1.85
CA GLU A 225 10.21 4.75 -2.91
C GLU A 225 10.27 3.45 -3.74
N MET A 226 9.37 3.31 -4.71
CA MET A 226 9.58 2.37 -5.82
C MET A 226 10.48 3.02 -6.88
N VAL A 227 11.44 2.25 -7.38
CA VAL A 227 12.27 2.60 -8.55
C VAL A 227 11.70 1.87 -9.75
N ASP A 228 11.15 2.60 -10.70
CA ASP A 228 10.61 1.97 -11.90
C ASP A 228 11.71 1.47 -12.85
N TYR A 229 11.30 0.80 -13.92
CA TYR A 229 12.17 0.16 -14.90
C TYR A 229 13.13 1.13 -15.66
N LEU A 230 13.05 2.43 -15.40
CA LEU A 230 13.93 3.48 -15.95
C LEU A 230 14.83 4.13 -14.90
N GLY A 231 14.80 3.66 -13.65
CA GLY A 231 15.54 4.28 -12.55
C GLY A 231 14.85 5.53 -11.99
N ARG A 232 13.56 5.76 -12.30
CA ARG A 232 12.81 6.88 -11.74
C ARG A 232 12.29 6.49 -10.37
N ARG A 233 12.49 7.37 -9.40
CA ARG A 233 11.91 7.23 -8.06
C ARG A 233 10.50 7.82 -8.05
N ASN A 234 9.61 7.21 -7.26
CA ASN A 234 8.28 7.72 -6.89
C ASN A 234 7.13 7.31 -7.84
N VAL A 235 6.78 6.01 -7.86
CA VAL A 235 5.51 5.49 -8.42
C VAL A 235 4.77 4.76 -7.29
N GLN A 236 3.50 5.10 -7.04
CA GLN A 236 2.63 4.40 -6.10
C GLN A 236 2.12 3.10 -6.74
N TYR A 237 2.72 1.94 -6.39
CA TYR A 237 2.20 0.60 -6.66
C TYR A 237 2.87 -0.41 -5.70
N ASN A 238 2.15 -1.42 -5.21
CA ASN A 238 2.62 -2.32 -4.15
C ASN A 238 2.93 -3.77 -4.55
N SER A 239 2.88 -4.14 -5.85
CA SER A 239 3.37 -5.41 -6.44
C SER A 239 3.55 -6.54 -5.42
N HIS A 240 2.43 -7.09 -4.96
CA HIS A 240 2.41 -7.91 -3.75
C HIS A 240 2.90 -9.31 -4.07
N ASP A 241 4.09 -9.64 -3.59
CA ASP A 241 4.81 -10.85 -3.94
C ASP A 241 4.39 -12.08 -3.12
N GLY A 242 3.12 -12.27 -2.81
CA GLY A 242 2.67 -13.41 -2.01
C GLY A 242 1.21 -13.34 -1.58
N HIS A 243 0.90 -13.96 -0.45
CA HIS A 243 -0.43 -13.95 0.16
C HIS A 243 -0.33 -13.58 1.63
N ASP A 244 -1.15 -12.63 2.08
CA ASP A 244 -1.13 -12.18 3.48
C ASP A 244 -2.32 -12.76 4.25
N TYR A 245 -2.03 -13.43 5.36
CA TYR A 245 -3.02 -14.06 6.23
C TYR A 245 -2.98 -13.46 7.63
N VAL A 246 -4.11 -12.88 8.06
CA VAL A 246 -4.30 -12.43 9.45
C VAL A 246 -4.96 -13.51 10.28
N PHE A 247 -4.50 -13.63 11.51
CA PHE A 247 -5.05 -14.53 12.51
C PHE A 247 -5.74 -13.72 13.60
N PRO A 248 -7.02 -13.33 13.42
CA PRO A 248 -7.69 -12.39 14.30
C PRO A 248 -7.79 -12.86 15.77
N ASP A 249 -7.79 -14.18 15.99
CA ASP A 249 -7.87 -14.75 17.34
C ASP A 249 -6.52 -14.82 18.05
N ALA A 250 -5.41 -14.77 17.29
CA ALA A 250 -4.04 -14.81 17.83
C ALA A 250 -3.01 -14.14 16.88
N PRO A 251 -3.02 -12.81 16.72
CA PRO A 251 -2.22 -12.13 15.68
C PRO A 251 -0.71 -12.31 15.83
N PHE A 252 -0.18 -12.37 17.05
CA PHE A 252 1.26 -12.45 17.35
C PHE A 252 1.75 -13.84 17.81
N SER A 253 0.85 -14.83 17.90
CA SER A 253 1.16 -16.10 18.56
C SER A 253 0.55 -17.31 17.88
N THR A 254 -0.09 -17.14 16.72
CA THR A 254 -0.58 -18.29 15.95
C THR A 254 0.63 -19.12 15.51
N PRO A 255 0.68 -20.42 15.84
CA PRO A 255 1.74 -21.30 15.35
C PRO A 255 1.79 -21.27 13.82
N ILE A 256 2.94 -20.96 13.24
CA ILE A 256 3.16 -21.09 11.80
C ILE A 256 3.82 -22.43 11.55
N LEU A 257 3.22 -23.22 10.67
CA LEU A 257 3.59 -24.58 10.35
C LEU A 257 4.22 -24.65 8.95
N ALA A 258 5.13 -25.60 8.75
CA ALA A 258 5.62 -25.95 7.43
C ALA A 258 4.46 -26.50 6.58
N ALA A 259 4.06 -25.77 5.54
CA ALA A 259 3.02 -26.21 4.61
C ALA A 259 3.37 -27.55 3.93
N ALA A 260 4.66 -27.86 3.82
CA ALA A 260 5.12 -29.15 3.34
C ALA A 260 6.53 -29.48 3.86
N SER A 261 6.92 -30.75 3.76
CA SER A 261 8.23 -31.22 4.20
C SER A 261 9.35 -30.66 3.32
N GLY A 262 10.50 -30.34 3.90
CA GLY A 262 11.62 -29.76 3.17
C GLY A 262 12.81 -29.42 4.05
N THR A 263 13.66 -28.54 3.54
CA THR A 263 14.78 -27.96 4.28
C THR A 263 14.48 -26.49 4.55
N ALA A 264 14.41 -26.10 5.82
CA ALA A 264 14.05 -24.75 6.26
C ALA A 264 15.29 -23.91 6.58
N TYR A 265 15.25 -22.64 6.15
CA TYR A 265 16.26 -21.62 6.39
C TYR A 265 15.57 -20.42 7.04
N ALA A 266 16.10 -19.93 8.16
CA ALA A 266 15.59 -18.77 8.87
C ALA A 266 16.41 -17.51 8.54
N PHE A 267 15.72 -16.40 8.33
CA PHE A 267 16.28 -15.13 7.85
C PHE A 267 15.89 -14.00 8.78
N ARG A 268 16.86 -13.15 9.13
CA ARG A 268 16.66 -11.95 9.95
C ARG A 268 17.04 -10.74 9.11
N GLU A 269 16.08 -10.21 8.38
CA GLU A 269 16.31 -9.19 7.35
C GLU A 269 15.50 -7.92 7.66
N SER A 270 15.67 -6.88 6.84
CA SER A 270 14.89 -5.63 6.98
C SER A 270 13.39 -5.86 6.90
N ARG A 271 12.94 -6.82 6.07
CA ARG A 271 11.53 -7.27 5.95
C ARG A 271 11.05 -8.17 7.09
N GLY A 272 11.86 -8.36 8.13
CA GLY A 272 11.49 -9.08 9.35
C GLY A 272 12.10 -10.46 9.48
N LEU A 273 11.50 -11.26 10.37
CA LEU A 273 11.83 -12.65 10.58
C LEU A 273 11.08 -13.51 9.57
N GLY A 274 11.82 -14.27 8.78
CA GLY A 274 11.21 -15.17 7.81
C GLY A 274 11.82 -16.55 7.78
N VAL A 275 11.07 -17.48 7.23
CA VAL A 275 11.52 -18.84 6.94
C VAL A 275 11.29 -19.10 5.46
N VAL A 276 12.26 -19.70 4.78
CA VAL A 276 12.07 -20.29 3.45
C VAL A 276 12.28 -21.80 3.56
N ILE A 277 11.34 -22.58 3.04
CA ILE A 277 11.43 -24.03 3.00
C ILE A 277 11.62 -24.47 1.56
N VAL A 278 12.76 -25.12 1.29
CA VAL A 278 13.07 -25.73 0.00
C VAL A 278 12.49 -27.14 -0.04
N HIS A 279 11.60 -27.40 -1.00
CA HIS A 279 10.91 -28.69 -1.12
C HIS A 279 11.56 -29.60 -2.18
N PRO A 280 11.54 -30.94 -1.98
CA PRO A 280 12.16 -31.88 -2.92
C PRO A 280 11.58 -31.87 -4.34
N ASN A 281 10.37 -31.33 -4.52
CA ASN A 281 9.67 -31.24 -5.80
C ASN A 281 10.02 -29.98 -6.61
N GLY A 282 11.02 -29.20 -6.18
CA GLY A 282 11.47 -27.99 -6.87
C GLY A 282 10.66 -26.73 -6.55
N TYR A 283 9.73 -26.82 -5.60
CA TYR A 283 9.02 -25.68 -5.04
C TYR A 283 9.68 -25.17 -3.76
N GLU A 284 9.31 -23.97 -3.36
CA GLU A 284 9.61 -23.40 -2.06
C GLU A 284 8.38 -22.73 -1.47
N THR A 285 8.30 -22.74 -0.16
CA THR A 285 7.35 -21.91 0.58
C THR A 285 8.10 -20.88 1.40
N VAL A 286 7.62 -19.65 1.35
CA VAL A 286 8.22 -18.50 2.02
C VAL A 286 7.25 -17.99 3.07
N TYR A 287 7.75 -17.65 4.25
CA TYR A 287 6.96 -17.21 5.40
C TYR A 287 7.65 -15.96 5.95
N TRP A 288 6.97 -14.82 5.99
CA TRP A 288 7.51 -13.57 6.53
C TRP A 288 6.67 -13.04 7.69
N HIS A 289 7.22 -12.01 8.33
CA HIS A 289 6.66 -11.27 9.45
C HIS A 289 6.47 -12.10 10.74
N LEU A 290 7.19 -13.21 10.89
CA LEU A 290 7.13 -14.03 12.10
C LEU A 290 7.55 -13.22 13.34
N SER A 291 6.90 -13.40 14.49
CA SER A 291 7.35 -12.73 15.73
C SER A 291 8.52 -13.46 16.39
N ALA A 292 8.61 -14.78 16.17
CA ALA A 292 9.71 -15.61 16.63
C ALA A 292 9.86 -16.88 15.78
N PHE A 293 11.10 -17.39 15.70
CA PHE A 293 11.39 -18.71 15.13
C PHE A 293 11.11 -19.82 16.12
N ALA A 294 10.76 -21.00 15.62
CA ALA A 294 10.70 -22.21 16.42
C ALA A 294 12.11 -22.62 16.91
N PRO A 295 12.23 -23.31 18.06
CA PRO A 295 13.52 -23.73 18.62
C PRO A 295 14.39 -24.60 17.71
N ILE A 296 13.81 -25.20 16.67
CA ILE A 296 14.53 -26.01 15.68
C ILE A 296 15.65 -25.24 14.96
N PHE A 297 15.56 -23.91 14.89
CA PHE A 297 16.59 -23.08 14.27
C PHE A 297 17.76 -22.75 15.22
N ASN A 298 17.73 -23.21 16.48
CA ASN A 298 18.88 -23.07 17.40
C ASN A 298 20.08 -23.92 16.97
N GLU A 299 19.85 -24.94 16.15
CA GLU A 299 20.90 -25.82 15.60
C GLU A 299 21.56 -25.23 14.34
N GLY A 300 21.02 -24.12 13.80
CA GLY A 300 21.51 -23.45 12.60
C GLY A 300 20.45 -23.35 11.50
N ASN A 301 20.88 -22.92 10.31
CA ASN A 301 20.07 -22.89 9.09
C ASN A 301 20.24 -24.17 8.28
N GLY A 302 19.25 -24.50 7.43
CA GLY A 302 19.26 -25.72 6.63
C GLY A 302 18.70 -26.94 7.37
N VAL A 303 17.73 -26.74 8.27
CA VAL A 303 17.15 -27.80 9.11
C VAL A 303 16.06 -28.56 8.38
N ARG A 304 15.99 -29.89 8.53
CA ARG A 304 14.92 -30.69 7.94
C ARG A 304 13.63 -30.52 8.73
N VAL A 305 12.54 -30.21 8.03
CA VAL A 305 11.20 -30.08 8.63
C VAL A 305 10.20 -31.01 7.95
N ALA A 306 9.29 -31.56 8.75
CA ALA A 306 8.14 -32.32 8.26
C ALA A 306 6.94 -31.40 8.01
N THR A 307 6.05 -31.81 7.12
CA THR A 307 4.75 -31.14 6.90
C THR A 307 4.00 -31.00 8.23
N GLY A 308 3.49 -29.81 8.54
CA GLY A 308 2.80 -29.50 9.80
C GLY A 308 3.72 -29.24 10.99
N GLN A 309 5.05 -29.36 10.84
CA GLN A 309 6.00 -29.01 11.90
C GLN A 309 6.02 -27.50 12.11
N GLN A 310 5.97 -27.05 13.37
CA GLN A 310 6.03 -25.62 13.68
C GLN A 310 7.40 -25.05 13.35
N ILE A 311 7.40 -23.93 12.61
CA ILE A 311 8.60 -23.19 12.17
C ILE A 311 8.68 -21.81 12.83
N GLY A 312 7.58 -21.31 13.38
CA GLY A 312 7.57 -20.05 14.10
C GLY A 312 6.19 -19.71 14.62
N VAL A 313 5.96 -18.43 14.82
CA VAL A 313 4.67 -17.85 15.22
C VAL A 313 4.41 -16.58 14.42
N SER A 314 3.14 -16.31 14.12
CA SER A 314 2.70 -15.13 13.38
C SER A 314 3.14 -13.85 14.10
N GLY A 315 3.30 -12.74 13.37
CA GLY A 315 3.78 -11.51 13.98
C GLY A 315 3.69 -10.31 13.05
N ALA A 316 4.46 -9.29 13.40
CA ALA A 316 4.58 -8.04 12.64
C ALA A 316 6.06 -7.63 12.49
N SER A 317 6.99 -8.58 12.45
CA SER A 317 8.40 -8.21 12.29
C SER A 317 8.64 -7.65 10.88
N GLY A 318 9.40 -6.57 10.80
CA GLY A 318 9.70 -5.88 9.53
C GLY A 318 8.60 -4.93 9.05
N VAL A 319 7.34 -5.13 9.44
CA VAL A 319 6.19 -4.35 8.95
C VAL A 319 5.69 -3.32 9.95
N SER A 320 5.15 -2.21 9.43
CA SER A 320 4.48 -1.15 10.20
C SER A 320 2.95 -1.32 10.32
N GLY A 321 2.40 -2.40 9.75
CA GLY A 321 0.96 -2.68 9.67
C GLY A 321 0.44 -3.78 10.61
N THR A 322 -0.73 -4.31 10.30
CA THR A 322 -1.41 -5.39 11.05
C THR A 322 -0.54 -6.66 11.10
N PRO A 323 -0.44 -7.37 12.24
CA PRO A 323 0.28 -8.64 12.30
C PRO A 323 -0.35 -9.70 11.40
N HIS A 324 0.45 -10.29 10.51
CA HIS A 324 0.00 -11.26 9.51
C HIS A 324 1.14 -12.25 9.18
N LEU A 325 0.79 -13.33 8.50
CA LEU A 325 1.74 -14.17 7.79
C LEU A 325 1.72 -13.76 6.32
N HIS A 326 2.84 -13.29 5.80
CA HIS A 326 3.05 -13.22 4.36
C HIS A 326 3.59 -14.57 3.90
N PHE A 327 2.94 -15.18 2.92
CA PHE A 327 3.20 -16.52 2.43
C PHE A 327 3.35 -16.54 0.91
N GLU A 328 4.49 -17.03 0.43
CA GLU A 328 4.72 -17.18 -1.00
C GLU A 328 4.92 -18.64 -1.38
N VAL A 329 4.60 -18.96 -2.63
CA VAL A 329 5.08 -20.19 -3.25
C VAL A 329 5.95 -19.81 -4.44
N ARG A 330 7.15 -20.39 -4.48
CA ARG A 330 8.08 -20.18 -5.59
C ARG A 330 8.40 -21.52 -6.24
N ARG A 331 8.62 -21.51 -7.55
CA ARG A 331 9.07 -22.68 -8.32
C ARG A 331 10.40 -22.37 -8.98
N TRP A 332 11.32 -23.33 -8.91
CA TRP A 332 12.59 -23.24 -9.61
C TRP A 332 12.40 -23.44 -11.12
N GLU A 333 12.77 -22.44 -11.91
CA GLU A 333 12.72 -22.49 -13.37
C GLU A 333 13.76 -21.53 -13.96
N GLY A 334 14.50 -21.94 -15.00
CA GLY A 334 15.44 -21.05 -15.69
C GLY A 334 16.69 -20.62 -14.91
N GLY A 335 16.86 -21.08 -13.66
CA GLY A 335 17.93 -20.59 -12.77
C GLY A 335 17.46 -19.44 -11.87
N ILE A 336 16.15 -19.25 -11.74
CA ILE A 336 15.50 -18.32 -10.83
C ILE A 336 14.37 -19.01 -10.09
N ARG A 337 13.98 -18.43 -8.95
CA ARG A 337 12.76 -18.79 -8.23
C ARG A 337 11.65 -17.88 -8.73
N LYS A 338 10.78 -18.42 -9.59
CA LYS A 338 9.59 -17.71 -10.06
C LYS A 338 8.47 -17.86 -9.06
N GLN A 339 7.72 -16.82 -8.79
CA GLN A 339 6.53 -16.96 -7.94
C GLN A 339 5.45 -17.73 -8.69
N VAL A 340 4.68 -18.48 -7.91
CA VAL A 340 3.55 -19.29 -8.36
C VAL A 340 2.40 -18.93 -7.45
N ASP A 341 1.29 -18.52 -8.04
CA ASP A 341 0.03 -18.48 -7.31
C ASP A 341 -0.42 -19.92 -6.97
N PRO A 342 -0.45 -20.30 -5.67
CA PRO A 342 -0.89 -21.63 -5.24
C PRO A 342 -2.41 -21.86 -5.36
N TYR A 343 -3.18 -20.83 -5.70
CA TYR A 343 -4.63 -20.87 -5.93
C TYR A 343 -5.01 -21.06 -7.39
N GLY A 344 -4.08 -20.83 -8.31
CA GLY A 344 -4.33 -20.93 -9.75
C GLY A 344 -4.98 -19.68 -10.35
N TRP A 345 -4.83 -19.54 -11.66
CA TRP A 345 -5.37 -18.40 -12.40
C TRP A 345 -6.89 -18.48 -12.58
N PHE A 346 -7.61 -17.41 -12.21
CA PHE A 346 -9.08 -17.35 -12.25
C PHE A 346 -9.65 -16.33 -13.26
N GLY A 347 -8.81 -15.65 -14.04
CA GLY A 347 -9.29 -14.66 -15.01
C GLY A 347 -9.85 -15.27 -16.32
N PRO A 348 -10.59 -14.47 -17.12
CA PRO A 348 -11.28 -14.95 -18.33
C PRO A 348 -10.35 -15.28 -19.51
N GLY A 349 -9.07 -14.91 -19.42
CA GLY A 349 -8.05 -15.12 -20.45
C GLY A 349 -7.04 -16.24 -20.10
N PRO A 350 -6.03 -16.47 -20.94
CA PRO A 350 -4.88 -17.28 -20.53
C PRO A 350 -4.18 -16.63 -19.33
N ASP A 351 -3.57 -17.44 -18.47
CA ASP A 351 -2.77 -16.95 -17.35
C ASP A 351 -1.71 -15.96 -17.87
N PRO A 352 -1.68 -14.71 -17.38
CA PRO A 352 -0.71 -13.72 -17.82
C PRO A 352 0.69 -13.98 -17.22
N CYS A 353 0.81 -14.71 -16.11
CA CYS A 353 2.08 -14.92 -15.43
C CYS A 353 3.20 -15.52 -16.31
N PRO A 354 2.93 -16.55 -17.14
CA PRO A 354 3.90 -17.08 -18.10
C PRO A 354 4.48 -16.06 -19.09
N ALA A 355 3.83 -14.90 -19.29
CA ALA A 355 4.37 -13.83 -20.12
C ALA A 355 5.49 -13.02 -19.42
N TYR A 356 5.70 -13.21 -18.12
CA TYR A 356 6.67 -12.49 -17.31
C TYR A 356 7.77 -13.41 -16.78
N ALA A 357 9.04 -12.99 -16.90
CA ALA A 357 10.18 -13.79 -16.47
C ALA A 357 10.15 -14.17 -14.97
N GLY A 358 9.58 -13.31 -14.12
CA GLY A 358 9.51 -13.52 -12.67
C GLY A 358 8.36 -14.39 -12.18
N CYS A 359 7.39 -14.73 -13.05
CA CYS A 359 6.21 -15.49 -12.67
C CYS A 359 6.11 -16.81 -13.44
N ALA A 360 5.74 -17.88 -12.74
CA ALA A 360 5.44 -19.17 -13.32
C ALA A 360 3.93 -19.34 -13.46
N ALA A 361 3.51 -20.26 -14.32
CA ALA A 361 2.10 -20.58 -14.47
C ALA A 361 1.47 -20.93 -13.11
N SER A 362 0.37 -20.26 -12.82
CA SER A 362 -0.44 -20.43 -11.63
C SER A 362 -0.99 -21.85 -11.59
N THR A 363 -0.99 -22.48 -10.42
CA THR A 363 -1.44 -23.86 -10.27
C THR A 363 -2.03 -24.08 -8.90
N TRP A 364 -3.06 -24.92 -8.82
CA TRP A 364 -3.60 -25.32 -7.53
C TRP A 364 -2.60 -26.24 -6.80
N LEU A 365 -2.06 -25.78 -5.67
CA LEU A 365 -1.05 -26.51 -4.90
C LEU A 365 -1.53 -27.01 -3.55
N TRP A 366 -2.73 -26.61 -3.11
CA TRP A 366 -3.30 -26.97 -1.81
C TRP A 366 -3.83 -28.40 -1.79
N HIS A 367 -3.52 -29.12 -0.71
CA HIS A 367 -3.90 -30.51 -0.53
C HIS A 367 -5.42 -30.68 -0.48
N PRO A 368 -5.99 -31.70 -1.16
CA PRO A 368 -7.44 -31.89 -1.25
C PRO A 368 -8.19 -31.94 0.10
N ASP A 369 -7.59 -32.49 1.16
CA ASP A 369 -8.20 -32.48 2.51
C ASP A 369 -8.48 -31.07 3.09
N LEU A 370 -7.95 -30.00 2.50
CA LEU A 370 -8.27 -28.62 2.90
C LEU A 370 -9.54 -28.09 2.23
N ILE A 371 -10.03 -28.76 1.19
CA ILE A 371 -11.24 -28.37 0.45
C ILE A 371 -12.41 -28.32 1.43
N GLY A 372 -13.07 -27.17 1.51
CA GLY A 372 -14.23 -26.94 2.39
C GLY A 372 -13.91 -26.67 3.86
N THR A 373 -12.63 -26.68 4.27
CA THR A 373 -12.21 -26.30 5.64
C THR A 373 -11.84 -24.83 5.77
N TYR A 374 -11.50 -24.19 4.65
CA TYR A 374 -11.20 -22.78 4.50
C TYR A 374 -11.84 -22.33 3.18
N ASP A 375 -12.26 -21.07 3.06
CA ASP A 375 -12.72 -20.54 1.78
C ASP A 375 -11.52 -20.27 0.87
N PHE A 376 -11.13 -21.33 0.16
CA PHE A 376 -10.14 -21.33 -0.89
C PHE A 376 -10.80 -21.99 -2.10
N THR A 377 -11.62 -21.24 -2.84
CA THR A 377 -12.52 -21.80 -3.87
C THR A 377 -12.02 -21.54 -5.31
N PRO A 378 -11.61 -22.58 -6.09
CA PRO A 378 -11.35 -22.56 -7.56
C PRO A 378 -12.55 -23.01 -8.42
N PRO A 379 -12.45 -22.93 -9.77
CA PRO A 379 -13.56 -22.68 -10.73
C PRO A 379 -14.55 -23.83 -11.00
N ASP A 380 -14.44 -24.98 -10.33
CA ASP A 380 -15.33 -26.13 -10.55
C ASP A 380 -16.29 -26.37 -9.37
N TYR A 381 -16.30 -25.45 -8.40
CA TYR A 381 -17.30 -25.44 -7.35
C TYR A 381 -18.68 -25.26 -8.00
N MET A 382 -19.56 -26.26 -7.88
CA MET A 382 -20.94 -26.11 -8.33
C MET A 382 -21.49 -24.84 -7.69
N PRO A 383 -22.01 -23.89 -8.49
CA PRO A 383 -22.28 -22.56 -8.02
C PRO A 383 -23.16 -22.67 -6.79
N PRO A 384 -22.79 -22.04 -5.64
CA PRO A 384 -23.80 -21.79 -4.65
C PRO A 384 -24.87 -20.96 -5.37
N VAL A 385 -26.11 -21.11 -4.92
CA VAL A 385 -27.32 -20.44 -5.44
C VAL A 385 -26.92 -19.14 -6.13
N SER A 386 -27.12 -19.07 -7.45
CA SER A 386 -26.71 -17.94 -8.30
C SER A 386 -26.81 -16.66 -7.50
N ASP A 387 -25.67 -16.10 -7.13
CA ASP A 387 -25.66 -14.81 -6.48
C ASP A 387 -26.16 -13.82 -7.53
N THR A 388 -27.39 -13.36 -7.31
CA THR A 388 -28.06 -12.38 -8.16
C THR A 388 -28.12 -11.02 -7.47
N THR A 389 -27.55 -10.92 -6.26
CA THR A 389 -27.60 -9.71 -5.47
C THR A 389 -26.42 -8.85 -5.91
N PRO A 390 -26.63 -7.63 -6.43
CA PRO A 390 -25.54 -6.73 -6.70
C PRO A 390 -24.83 -6.34 -5.39
N PRO A 391 -23.51 -6.10 -5.43
CA PRO A 391 -22.78 -5.64 -4.26
C PRO A 391 -23.34 -4.31 -3.77
N ILE A 392 -23.26 -4.03 -2.47
CA ILE A 392 -23.51 -2.69 -1.95
C ILE A 392 -22.23 -1.88 -2.16
N GLY A 393 -22.33 -0.75 -2.84
CA GLY A 393 -21.22 0.15 -3.09
C GLY A 393 -21.53 1.57 -2.64
N THR A 394 -20.51 2.29 -2.16
CA THR A 394 -20.56 3.70 -1.80
C THR A 394 -19.32 4.41 -2.32
N MET A 395 -19.45 5.68 -2.65
CA MET A 395 -18.32 6.49 -3.09
C MET A 395 -18.37 7.91 -2.52
N ARG A 396 -17.20 8.53 -2.38
CA ARG A 396 -17.08 9.98 -2.19
C ARG A 396 -15.90 10.52 -2.99
N VAL A 397 -16.18 11.47 -3.87
CA VAL A 397 -15.16 12.26 -4.55
C VAL A 397 -14.76 13.45 -3.68
N ALA A 398 -13.46 13.71 -3.63
CA ALA A 398 -12.83 14.75 -2.85
C ALA A 398 -13.41 14.86 -1.42
N PRO A 399 -13.36 13.75 -0.63
CA PRO A 399 -13.77 13.81 0.76
C PRO A 399 -12.92 14.85 1.51
N PRO A 400 -13.48 15.58 2.50
CA PRO A 400 -12.70 16.52 3.30
C PRO A 400 -11.50 15.84 3.96
N ASP A 401 -10.31 16.43 3.88
CA ASP A 401 -9.05 15.80 4.35
C ASP A 401 -9.06 15.41 5.84
N HIS A 402 -9.83 16.14 6.65
CA HIS A 402 -9.95 15.91 8.09
C HIS A 402 -11.09 14.93 8.45
N LEU A 403 -11.92 14.51 7.49
CA LEU A 403 -12.94 13.48 7.69
C LEU A 403 -12.31 12.10 7.45
N ARG A 404 -12.27 11.27 8.49
CA ARG A 404 -11.64 9.94 8.46
C ARG A 404 -12.63 8.83 8.17
N LEU A 405 -13.84 8.95 8.71
CA LEU A 405 -14.90 7.96 8.51
C LEU A 405 -16.25 8.66 8.46
N ALA A 406 -17.14 8.22 7.57
CA ALA A 406 -18.53 8.66 7.51
C ALA A 406 -19.46 7.52 7.09
N VAL A 407 -20.51 7.26 7.85
CA VAL A 407 -21.52 6.22 7.60
C VAL A 407 -22.90 6.84 7.76
N SER A 408 -23.69 6.89 6.68
CA SER A 408 -25.04 7.46 6.73
C SER A 408 -26.08 6.50 7.29
N PHE A 409 -25.85 5.19 7.23
CA PHE A 409 -26.84 4.16 7.59
C PHE A 409 -28.10 4.14 6.70
N ASP A 410 -27.98 4.55 5.45
CA ASP A 410 -29.05 4.50 4.44
C ASP A 410 -29.28 3.08 3.89
N GLY A 411 -29.86 2.22 4.71
CA GLY A 411 -30.20 0.84 4.33
C GLY A 411 -29.04 -0.15 4.42
N HIS A 412 -27.83 0.32 4.73
CA HIS A 412 -26.63 -0.49 4.96
C HIS A 412 -25.67 0.14 5.96
N ALA A 413 -24.75 -0.64 6.52
CA ALA A 413 -23.74 -0.18 7.49
C ALA A 413 -22.36 0.16 6.87
N LEU A 414 -22.25 0.06 5.54
CA LEU A 414 -21.04 0.40 4.81
C LEU A 414 -20.77 1.90 4.85
N GLN A 415 -19.54 2.28 5.19
CA GLN A 415 -19.09 3.67 5.18
C GLN A 415 -19.00 4.24 3.77
N THR A 416 -19.20 5.55 3.64
CA THR A 416 -18.99 6.32 2.40
C THR A 416 -17.58 6.90 2.31
N VAL A 417 -16.99 7.22 3.47
CA VAL A 417 -15.59 7.62 3.65
C VAL A 417 -15.02 6.71 4.73
N GLY A 418 -13.80 6.22 4.54
CA GLY A 418 -13.11 5.34 5.49
C GLY A 418 -12.39 4.19 4.81
N GLN A 419 -11.65 3.44 5.61
CA GLN A 419 -10.80 2.33 5.18
C GLN A 419 -11.32 1.00 5.72
N SER A 420 -10.98 -0.09 5.02
CA SER A 420 -11.37 -1.48 5.33
C SER A 420 -12.88 -1.69 5.32
N ILE A 421 -13.39 -2.87 5.67
CA ILE A 421 -14.83 -3.17 5.63
C ILE A 421 -15.42 -3.32 7.05
N PRO A 422 -16.69 -2.94 7.26
CA PRO A 422 -17.35 -3.11 8.55
C PRO A 422 -17.46 -4.60 8.93
N TYR A 423 -17.27 -4.90 10.21
CA TYR A 423 -17.63 -6.20 10.77
C TYR A 423 -19.13 -6.23 11.05
N LEU A 424 -19.83 -7.14 10.38
CA LEU A 424 -21.26 -7.37 10.53
C LEU A 424 -21.51 -8.77 11.08
N SER A 425 -22.42 -8.88 12.04
CA SER A 425 -22.93 -10.17 12.51
C SER A 425 -24.44 -10.06 12.77
N GLY A 426 -25.22 -10.95 12.15
CA GLY A 426 -26.67 -10.78 12.02
C GLY A 426 -27.05 -9.78 10.94
N ASN A 427 -28.35 -9.47 10.83
CA ASN A 427 -28.89 -8.58 9.80
C ASN A 427 -29.25 -7.23 10.43
N PRO A 428 -28.48 -6.15 10.19
CA PRO A 428 -28.82 -4.82 10.67
C PRO A 428 -30.21 -4.40 10.17
N ARG A 429 -30.98 -3.77 11.03
CA ARG A 429 -32.31 -3.26 10.70
C ARG A 429 -32.25 -1.75 10.53
N PHE A 430 -32.98 -1.24 9.55
CA PHE A 430 -33.05 0.19 9.25
C PHE A 430 -34.48 0.73 9.42
N THR A 431 -34.59 1.98 9.87
CA THR A 431 -35.85 2.73 10.05
C THR A 431 -35.73 4.12 9.44
N GLY A 432 -36.78 4.94 9.47
CA GLY A 432 -36.68 6.35 9.07
C GLY A 432 -35.67 7.10 9.95
N GLY A 433 -34.67 7.71 9.32
CA GLY A 433 -33.58 8.43 9.96
C GLY A 433 -33.85 9.92 10.12
N ARG A 434 -32.89 10.61 10.74
CA ARG A 434 -32.79 12.06 10.69
C ARG A 434 -32.50 12.52 9.25
N PHE A 435 -31.64 11.80 8.54
CA PHE A 435 -31.29 12.00 7.14
C PHE A 435 -31.42 10.66 6.42
N GLY A 436 -32.53 10.45 5.71
CA GLY A 436 -32.76 9.17 5.02
C GLY A 436 -33.17 8.05 5.98
N GLN A 437 -32.31 7.04 6.15
CA GLN A 437 -32.55 5.93 7.06
C GLN A 437 -31.53 5.86 8.19
N ALA A 438 -31.91 5.21 9.28
CA ALA A 438 -31.05 5.01 10.45
C ALA A 438 -30.95 3.54 10.82
N MET A 439 -29.78 3.13 11.30
CA MET A 439 -29.55 1.79 11.81
C MET A 439 -30.15 1.66 13.22
N VAL A 440 -30.91 0.59 13.45
CA VAL A 440 -31.39 0.26 14.79
C VAL A 440 -30.40 -0.63 15.51
N SER A 441 -29.90 -0.16 16.64
CA SER A 441 -29.04 -0.94 17.54
C SER A 441 -29.86 -2.00 18.29
N ASP A 442 -29.92 -3.21 17.74
CA ASP A 442 -30.62 -4.36 18.36
C ASP A 442 -29.74 -5.62 18.41
N ASN A 443 -30.15 -6.74 17.80
CA ASN A 443 -29.39 -7.98 17.87
C ASN A 443 -28.17 -7.95 16.95
N ALA A 444 -28.25 -7.24 15.82
CA ALA A 444 -27.15 -7.18 14.86
C ALA A 444 -25.96 -6.40 15.41
N ILE A 445 -24.76 -6.94 15.22
CA ILE A 445 -23.50 -6.28 15.55
C ILE A 445 -23.03 -5.54 14.32
N VAL A 446 -22.79 -4.25 14.49
CA VAL A 446 -22.07 -3.40 13.53
C VAL A 446 -20.87 -2.83 14.24
N ALA A 447 -19.69 -3.10 13.69
CA ALA A 447 -18.45 -2.56 14.21
C ALA A 447 -17.54 -2.11 13.06
N LEU A 448 -16.93 -0.95 13.22
CA LEU A 448 -16.12 -0.30 12.19
C LEU A 448 -14.63 -0.45 12.52
N PRO A 449 -13.76 -0.75 11.54
CA PRO A 449 -12.31 -0.77 11.76
C PRO A 449 -11.80 0.56 12.30
N THR A 450 -10.93 0.54 13.30
CA THR A 450 -10.32 1.76 13.85
C THR A 450 -9.04 2.14 13.11
N THR A 451 -8.29 1.18 12.56
CA THR A 451 -7.08 1.42 11.78
C THR A 451 -7.40 2.31 10.58
N GLY A 452 -6.68 3.44 10.46
CA GLY A 452 -6.91 4.43 9.40
C GLY A 452 -8.10 5.38 9.62
N ASN A 453 -9.05 5.00 10.48
CA ASN A 453 -10.32 5.71 10.67
C ASN A 453 -10.40 6.48 12.00
N LEU A 454 -9.64 6.10 13.02
CA LEU A 454 -9.68 6.70 14.36
C LEU A 454 -8.25 6.99 14.87
N ASP A 455 -8.03 8.23 15.28
CA ASP A 455 -6.78 8.69 15.90
C ASP A 455 -7.05 9.05 17.37
N LEU A 456 -6.35 8.41 18.31
CA LEU A 456 -6.56 8.68 19.73
C LEU A 456 -5.78 9.90 20.26
N GLU A 457 -4.82 10.45 19.50
CA GLU A 457 -4.12 11.66 19.92
C GLU A 457 -5.05 12.86 19.95
N ARG A 458 -5.95 12.96 18.97
CA ARG A 458 -6.97 14.01 18.89
C ARG A 458 -8.06 13.63 17.90
N GLY A 459 -9.26 14.19 18.08
CA GLY A 459 -10.33 13.97 17.11
C GLY A 459 -11.72 14.34 17.59
N THR A 460 -12.69 14.06 16.74
CA THR A 460 -14.12 14.23 17.00
C THR A 460 -14.89 13.00 16.51
N ILE A 461 -15.83 12.48 17.32
CA ILE A 461 -16.86 11.55 16.85
C ILE A 461 -18.20 12.25 16.96
N SER A 462 -18.98 12.23 15.87
CA SER A 462 -20.29 12.87 15.74
C SER A 462 -21.30 11.84 15.25
N LEU A 463 -22.53 11.86 15.76
CA LEU A 463 -23.63 11.01 15.30
C LEU A 463 -24.99 11.57 15.72
N TRP A 464 -26.03 11.13 15.03
CA TRP A 464 -27.43 11.36 15.41
C TRP A 464 -28.01 10.12 16.08
N VAL A 465 -28.82 10.33 17.13
CA VAL A 465 -29.46 9.25 17.87
C VAL A 465 -30.92 9.58 18.14
N GLU A 466 -31.82 8.63 17.87
CA GLU A 466 -33.23 8.73 18.25
C GLU A 466 -33.41 8.28 19.69
N ILE A 467 -33.67 9.24 20.59
CA ILE A 467 -33.93 8.99 22.00
C ILE A 467 -35.36 8.46 22.17
N PRO A 468 -35.55 7.26 22.76
CA PRO A 468 -36.88 6.69 22.95
C PRO A 468 -37.59 7.33 24.16
N THR A 469 -38.91 7.24 24.20
CA THR A 469 -39.70 7.62 25.39
C THR A 469 -39.33 6.83 26.63
N THR A 470 -38.87 5.59 26.45
CA THR A 470 -38.36 4.72 27.51
C THR A 470 -37.27 3.85 26.93
N PHE A 471 -36.07 3.96 27.49
CA PHE A 471 -34.97 3.06 27.14
C PHE A 471 -35.33 1.61 27.48
N PRO A 472 -35.01 0.65 26.59
CA PRO A 472 -35.28 -0.76 26.87
C PRO A 472 -34.47 -1.22 28.10
N GLY A 473 -34.98 -2.21 28.83
CA GLY A 473 -34.18 -2.83 29.90
C GLY A 473 -33.04 -3.66 29.30
N ASN A 474 -31.83 -3.56 29.86
CA ASN A 474 -30.73 -4.46 29.53
C ASN A 474 -29.97 -4.89 30.79
N SER A 475 -29.15 -5.94 30.67
CA SER A 475 -28.46 -6.59 31.80
C SER A 475 -27.47 -5.68 32.54
N LEU A 476 -27.03 -4.58 31.92
CA LEU A 476 -26.04 -3.66 32.46
C LEU A 476 -26.65 -2.33 32.94
N ASN A 477 -27.89 -2.02 32.56
CA ASN A 477 -28.46 -0.67 32.62
C ASN A 477 -27.54 0.41 32.02
N ARG A 478 -26.82 0.04 30.95
CA ARG A 478 -25.90 0.90 30.19
C ARG A 478 -26.21 0.79 28.71
N HIS A 479 -26.39 1.92 28.03
CA HIS A 479 -26.72 1.99 26.60
C HIS A 479 -25.60 2.72 25.87
N TYR A 480 -24.68 1.97 25.28
CA TYR A 480 -23.52 2.53 24.58
C TYR A 480 -23.92 3.00 23.20
N LEU A 481 -23.70 4.27 22.88
CA LEU A 481 -23.89 4.79 21.53
C LEU A 481 -22.76 4.33 20.61
N PHE A 482 -21.54 4.34 21.13
CA PHE A 482 -20.39 3.69 20.51
C PHE A 482 -19.36 3.33 21.58
N ALA A 483 -18.48 2.39 21.27
CA ALA A 483 -17.30 2.12 22.08
C ALA A 483 -16.18 1.46 21.28
N THR A 484 -14.95 1.80 21.62
CA THR A 484 -13.77 0.98 21.32
C THR A 484 -13.01 0.74 22.63
N SER A 485 -12.33 -0.40 22.73
CA SER A 485 -11.51 -0.77 23.88
C SER A 485 -10.42 -1.73 23.42
N ALA A 486 -9.17 -1.49 23.84
CA ALA A 486 -8.06 -2.39 23.56
C ALA A 486 -8.23 -3.72 24.33
N GLU A 487 -8.76 -3.65 25.55
CA GLU A 487 -9.03 -4.82 26.41
C GLU A 487 -10.49 -4.81 26.90
N PRO A 488 -11.48 -5.13 26.04
CA PRO A 488 -12.89 -5.09 26.39
C PRO A 488 -13.31 -6.15 27.44
N GLU A 489 -12.44 -7.13 27.71
CA GLU A 489 -12.64 -8.18 28.72
C GLU A 489 -11.75 -7.98 29.97
N GLY A 490 -10.99 -6.88 30.04
CA GLY A 490 -9.95 -6.61 31.05
C GLY A 490 -10.42 -6.35 32.49
N VAL A 491 -11.50 -6.99 32.95
CA VAL A 491 -12.11 -6.75 34.26
C VAL A 491 -11.05 -6.72 35.38
N PRO A 492 -10.98 -5.66 36.22
CA PRO A 492 -11.91 -4.52 36.31
C PRO A 492 -11.54 -3.29 35.46
N VAL A 493 -10.43 -3.30 34.74
CA VAL A 493 -9.90 -2.14 33.98
C VAL A 493 -9.93 -2.40 32.49
N TYR A 494 -10.86 -1.76 31.80
CA TYR A 494 -11.04 -1.88 30.36
C TYR A 494 -10.08 -0.92 29.63
N THR A 495 -8.79 -1.25 29.58
CA THR A 495 -7.74 -0.36 29.04
C THR A 495 -8.00 0.03 27.58
N GLY A 496 -7.55 1.22 27.20
CA GLY A 496 -7.72 1.73 25.83
C GLY A 496 -9.16 2.06 25.46
N THR A 497 -10.04 2.32 26.43
CA THR A 497 -11.45 2.58 26.16
C THR A 497 -11.70 4.03 25.76
N LEU A 498 -12.49 4.21 24.70
CA LEU A 498 -13.17 5.45 24.33
C LEU A 498 -14.63 5.12 24.03
N ALA A 499 -15.57 5.66 24.81
CA ALA A 499 -16.98 5.30 24.69
C ALA A 499 -17.92 6.43 25.11
N LEU A 500 -19.02 6.59 24.38
CA LEU A 500 -20.16 7.40 24.80
C LEU A 500 -21.33 6.49 25.12
N ARG A 501 -21.89 6.64 26.32
CA ARG A 501 -22.99 5.79 26.79
C ARG A 501 -23.96 6.56 27.66
N ARG A 502 -25.15 6.00 27.80
CA ARG A 502 -26.13 6.38 28.83
C ARG A 502 -26.11 5.37 29.96
N ASP A 503 -25.90 5.86 31.17
CA ASP A 503 -25.84 5.04 32.38
C ASP A 503 -26.98 5.35 33.34
N ARG A 504 -27.47 4.31 34.03
CA ARG A 504 -28.18 4.45 35.31
C ARG A 504 -27.28 3.94 36.44
N SER A 505 -26.14 4.59 36.66
CA SER A 505 -25.27 4.26 37.80
C SER A 505 -24.87 5.52 38.57
N GLY A 506 -25.41 5.66 39.78
CA GLY A 506 -25.22 6.78 40.72
C GLY A 506 -26.07 6.55 41.97
N THR A 507 -25.73 7.18 43.10
CA THR A 507 -26.42 6.97 44.41
C THR A 507 -27.89 7.38 44.41
N ASP A 508 -28.34 8.15 43.40
CA ASP A 508 -29.71 8.63 43.22
C ASP A 508 -30.49 7.90 42.11
N SER A 509 -29.87 6.93 41.41
CA SER A 509 -30.44 6.15 40.31
C SER A 509 -30.94 6.96 39.09
N ARG A 510 -30.52 8.23 38.94
CA ARG A 510 -30.90 9.07 37.80
C ARG A 510 -30.05 8.73 36.57
N ALA A 511 -30.64 8.85 35.40
CA ALA A 511 -29.94 8.58 34.15
C ALA A 511 -29.00 9.73 33.78
N GLN A 512 -27.86 9.40 33.20
CA GLN A 512 -26.85 10.36 32.76
C GLN A 512 -26.18 9.89 31.46
N TRP A 513 -25.73 10.84 30.65
CA TRP A 513 -24.86 10.62 29.50
C TRP A 513 -23.42 10.74 29.96
N THR A 514 -22.58 9.78 29.58
CA THR A 514 -21.20 9.67 30.06
C THR A 514 -20.25 9.44 28.90
N PHE A 515 -19.34 10.39 28.68
CA PHE A 515 -18.17 10.21 27.83
C PHE A 515 -17.03 9.60 28.67
N TRP A 516 -16.88 8.28 28.54
CA TRP A 516 -15.97 7.45 29.30
C TRP A 516 -14.69 7.17 28.52
N THR A 517 -13.55 7.42 29.17
CA THR A 517 -12.23 7.11 28.63
C THR A 517 -11.41 6.38 29.68
N VAL A 518 -10.60 5.41 29.23
CA VAL A 518 -9.67 4.66 30.10
C VAL A 518 -8.32 4.67 29.42
N GLY A 519 -7.28 5.09 30.15
CA GLY A 519 -5.92 5.05 29.66
C GLY A 519 -5.38 3.61 29.68
N ASP A 520 -4.21 3.44 30.28
CA ASP A 520 -3.68 2.13 30.68
C ASP A 520 -4.09 1.74 32.11
N ALA A 521 -3.60 0.58 32.56
CA ALA A 521 -3.80 0.08 33.91
C ALA A 521 -3.27 1.01 35.03
N THR A 522 -2.43 2.00 34.70
CA THR A 522 -1.80 2.90 35.68
C THR A 522 -2.45 4.28 35.75
N SER A 523 -2.92 4.78 34.61
CA SER A 523 -3.52 6.10 34.44
C SER A 523 -5.00 6.12 34.82
N GLY A 524 -5.67 4.96 34.82
CA GLY A 524 -7.04 4.81 35.32
C GLY A 524 -8.11 5.24 34.33
N GLU A 525 -9.27 5.67 34.84
CA GLU A 525 -10.42 6.07 34.03
C GLU A 525 -10.85 7.51 34.28
N ASP A 526 -11.51 8.09 33.28
CA ASP A 526 -12.16 9.38 33.36
C ASP A 526 -13.60 9.31 32.87
N LEU A 527 -14.53 9.76 33.71
CA LEU A 527 -15.97 9.80 33.46
C LEU A 527 -16.43 11.26 33.39
N LEU A 528 -16.73 11.75 32.18
CA LEU A 528 -17.36 13.06 31.97
C LEU A 528 -18.86 12.86 31.78
N SER A 529 -19.67 13.23 32.77
CA SER A 529 -21.10 12.89 32.80
C SER A 529 -22.02 14.10 32.96
N VAL A 530 -23.19 14.06 32.32
CA VAL A 530 -24.27 15.05 32.44
C VAL A 530 -25.62 14.36 32.66
N PRO A 531 -26.55 14.95 33.44
CA PRO A 531 -27.89 14.39 33.59
C PRO A 531 -28.60 14.22 32.25
N ASP A 532 -29.31 13.10 32.08
CA ASP A 532 -30.16 12.89 30.92
C ASP A 532 -31.47 13.68 31.08
N THR A 533 -31.57 14.80 30.37
CA THR A 533 -32.77 15.68 30.34
C THR A 533 -33.41 15.73 28.96
N LEU A 534 -33.02 14.84 28.04
CA LEU A 534 -33.47 14.88 26.66
C LEU A 534 -34.92 14.39 26.53
N SER A 535 -35.66 15.03 25.64
CA SER A 535 -36.97 14.54 25.21
C SER A 535 -36.82 13.35 24.26
N ALA A 536 -37.90 12.62 24.02
CA ALA A 536 -37.90 11.64 22.94
C ALA A 536 -37.77 12.33 21.58
N GLY A 537 -37.01 11.75 20.66
CA GLY A 537 -36.75 12.29 19.33
C GLY A 537 -35.27 12.27 18.95
N TRP A 538 -34.96 12.83 17.77
CA TRP A 538 -33.60 12.91 17.25
C TRP A 538 -32.78 13.97 17.98
N HIS A 539 -31.62 13.55 18.48
CA HIS A 539 -30.63 14.41 19.11
C HIS A 539 -29.25 14.17 18.49
N HIS A 540 -28.48 15.23 18.33
CA HIS A 540 -27.11 15.17 17.84
C HIS A 540 -26.15 15.01 19.02
N PHE A 541 -25.19 14.10 18.91
CA PHE A 541 -24.13 13.91 19.89
C PHE A 541 -22.78 14.10 19.22
N ALA A 542 -21.88 14.85 19.87
CA ALA A 542 -20.48 14.88 19.48
C ALA A 542 -19.56 14.83 20.71
N VAL A 543 -18.48 14.06 20.60
CA VAL A 543 -17.38 14.08 21.57
C VAL A 543 -16.12 14.55 20.90
N ILE A 544 -15.32 15.33 21.62
CA ILE A 544 -14.01 15.79 21.17
C ILE A 544 -12.95 15.41 22.20
N TRP A 545 -11.74 15.13 21.73
CA TRP A 545 -10.58 14.88 22.58
C TRP A 545 -9.30 15.47 21.98
N ASP A 546 -8.39 15.84 22.85
CA ASP A 546 -7.02 16.24 22.56
C ASP A 546 -6.13 15.73 23.70
N ALA A 547 -5.40 14.66 23.43
CA ALA A 547 -4.55 13.98 24.40
C ALA A 547 -3.37 14.83 24.85
N ALA A 548 -2.81 15.66 23.96
CA ALA A 548 -1.68 16.53 24.28
C ALA A 548 -2.07 17.59 25.33
N ASN A 549 -3.31 18.08 25.28
CA ASN A 549 -3.85 19.04 26.24
C ASN A 549 -4.63 18.38 27.40
N GLY A 550 -4.76 17.05 27.40
CA GLY A 550 -5.62 16.33 28.34
C GLY A 550 -7.06 16.85 28.30
N TYR A 551 -7.53 17.29 27.14
CA TYR A 551 -8.83 17.94 26.97
C TYR A 551 -9.83 16.95 26.38
N LYS A 552 -11.05 16.95 26.91
CA LYS A 552 -12.18 16.29 26.26
C LYS A 552 -13.49 17.00 26.55
N ALA A 553 -14.43 16.93 25.62
CA ALA A 553 -15.75 17.54 25.81
C ALA A 553 -16.86 16.73 25.13
N LEU A 554 -18.08 16.97 25.62
CA LEU A 554 -19.33 16.40 25.14
C LEU A 554 -20.26 17.55 24.71
N TYR A 555 -20.77 17.44 23.50
CA TYR A 555 -21.77 18.31 22.90
C TYR A 555 -23.05 17.53 22.65
N ILE A 556 -24.18 18.18 22.89
CA ILE A 556 -25.51 17.67 22.55
C ILE A 556 -26.26 18.78 21.82
N ASP A 557 -26.86 18.47 20.66
CA ASP A 557 -27.57 19.41 19.79
C ASP A 557 -26.76 20.68 19.48
N GLY A 558 -25.46 20.50 19.22
CA GLY A 558 -24.55 21.61 18.90
C GLY A 558 -24.08 22.42 20.11
N VAL A 559 -24.56 22.12 21.31
CA VAL A 559 -24.25 22.87 22.53
C VAL A 559 -23.25 22.10 23.39
N LEU A 560 -22.21 22.79 23.88
CA LEU A 560 -21.28 22.23 24.86
C LEU A 560 -22.02 21.98 26.18
N VAL A 561 -22.16 20.72 26.58
CA VAL A 561 -22.85 20.34 27.82
C VAL A 561 -21.90 19.96 28.96
N ALA A 562 -20.69 19.51 28.62
CA ALA A 562 -19.64 19.24 29.59
C ALA A 562 -18.25 19.22 28.95
N GLU A 563 -17.25 19.61 29.71
CA GLU A 563 -15.84 19.52 29.32
C GLU A 563 -14.95 19.15 30.51
N ARG A 564 -13.74 18.70 30.21
CA ARG A 564 -12.72 18.40 31.21
C ARG A 564 -11.34 18.73 30.68
N ASN A 565 -10.56 19.38 31.54
CA ASN A 565 -9.12 19.52 31.40
C ASN A 565 -8.41 18.48 32.30
N ASN A 566 -7.22 18.03 31.89
CA ASN A 566 -6.47 16.95 32.53
C ASN A 566 -7.23 15.61 32.60
N ALA A 567 -8.00 15.30 31.57
CA ALA A 567 -8.69 14.02 31.42
C ALA A 567 -7.69 12.89 31.11
N VAL A 568 -8.00 11.69 31.62
CA VAL A 568 -7.32 10.46 31.21
C VAL A 568 -7.83 10.03 29.84
N LEU A 569 -6.94 9.87 28.87
CA LEU A 569 -7.26 9.50 27.50
C LEU A 569 -6.49 8.23 27.08
N PRO A 570 -7.10 7.35 26.27
CA PRO A 570 -6.43 6.17 25.76
C PRO A 570 -5.34 6.55 24.74
N TYR A 571 -4.27 5.76 24.66
CA TYR A 571 -3.24 5.89 23.61
C TYR A 571 -3.23 4.70 22.64
N LEU A 572 -3.99 3.64 22.94
CA LEU A 572 -4.13 2.46 22.09
C LEU A 572 -5.63 2.17 21.89
N PRO A 573 -6.14 2.18 20.65
CA PRO A 573 -7.55 1.85 20.39
C PRO A 573 -7.75 0.34 20.36
N GLY A 574 -8.99 -0.10 20.54
CA GLY A 574 -9.37 -1.44 20.10
C GLY A 574 -9.35 -1.54 18.58
N ALA A 575 -9.27 -2.75 18.02
CA ALA A 575 -9.29 -2.96 16.57
C ALA A 575 -10.61 -2.55 15.89
N LEU A 576 -11.69 -2.48 16.68
CA LEU A 576 -13.04 -2.16 16.21
C LEU A 576 -13.69 -1.08 17.09
N LEU A 577 -14.47 -0.21 16.45
CA LEU A 577 -15.43 0.71 17.05
C LEU A 577 -16.82 0.09 16.92
N TYR A 578 -17.36 -0.40 18.02
CA TYR A 578 -18.70 -0.97 18.07
C TYR A 578 -19.74 0.13 18.10
N ILE A 579 -20.77 0.01 17.25
CA ILE A 579 -21.87 0.98 17.19
C ILE A 579 -23.07 0.41 17.95
N GLY A 580 -23.61 1.22 18.86
CA GLY A 580 -24.75 0.85 19.69
C GLY A 580 -24.46 -0.20 20.77
N ARG A 581 -23.20 -0.53 21.06
CA ARG A 581 -22.80 -1.49 22.10
C ARG A 581 -21.34 -1.27 22.54
N PHE A 582 -20.93 -1.93 23.63
CA PHE A 582 -19.56 -1.85 24.13
C PHE A 582 -18.59 -2.81 23.42
N SER A 583 -19.04 -4.05 23.19
CA SER A 583 -18.30 -5.13 22.54
C SER A 583 -19.30 -6.09 21.89
N ALA A 584 -18.83 -7.08 21.13
CA ALA A 584 -19.68 -8.07 20.46
C ALA A 584 -20.69 -8.75 21.42
N GLY A 585 -20.24 -9.16 22.61
CA GLY A 585 -21.07 -9.82 23.62
C GLY A 585 -21.89 -8.89 24.51
N SER A 586 -21.76 -7.57 24.35
CA SER A 586 -22.47 -6.59 25.18
C SER A 586 -23.91 -6.35 24.69
N PRO A 587 -24.85 -6.04 25.59
CA PRO A 587 -26.21 -5.70 25.19
C PRO A 587 -26.22 -4.43 24.32
N ALA A 588 -27.13 -4.41 23.36
CA ALA A 588 -27.35 -3.26 22.51
C ALA A 588 -27.98 -2.08 23.27
N ALA A 589 -27.79 -0.88 22.72
CA ALA A 589 -28.36 0.35 23.25
C ALA A 589 -29.87 0.42 23.05
N GLY A 590 -30.40 -0.19 21.98
CA GLY A 590 -31.83 -0.18 21.70
C GLY A 590 -32.34 1.18 21.20
N VAL A 591 -31.51 1.88 20.43
CA VAL A 591 -31.79 3.20 19.83
C VAL A 591 -31.50 3.16 18.32
N ALA A 592 -32.08 4.09 17.57
CA ALA A 592 -31.68 4.31 16.18
C ALA A 592 -30.49 5.27 16.12
N ILE A 593 -29.51 4.98 15.25
CA ILE A 593 -28.27 5.73 15.06
C ILE A 593 -28.16 6.09 13.57
N ASP A 594 -27.81 7.34 13.29
CA ASP A 594 -27.77 7.93 11.96
C ASP A 594 -26.52 8.83 11.83
N ASP A 595 -26.04 9.00 10.59
CA ASP A 595 -24.97 9.92 10.17
C ASP A 595 -23.76 9.98 11.13
N LEU A 596 -23.10 8.84 11.30
CA LEU A 596 -21.87 8.73 12.10
C LEU A 596 -20.69 9.28 11.30
N ALA A 597 -19.92 10.18 11.92
CA ALA A 597 -18.70 10.73 11.36
C ALA A 597 -17.55 10.76 12.39
N ILE A 598 -16.34 10.49 11.92
CA ILE A 598 -15.10 10.60 12.68
C ILE A 598 -14.17 11.58 11.98
N PHE A 599 -13.69 12.58 12.72
CA PHE A 599 -12.77 13.60 12.23
C PHE A 599 -11.41 13.50 12.93
N ALA A 600 -10.35 13.75 12.17
CA ALA A 600 -8.96 13.74 12.63
C ALA A 600 -8.60 14.91 13.56
N ASN A 601 -9.48 15.90 13.68
CA ASN A 601 -9.26 17.12 14.46
C ASN A 601 -10.38 17.31 15.50
N PRO A 602 -10.07 17.94 16.64
CA PRO A 602 -11.10 18.49 17.52
C PRO A 602 -11.81 19.62 16.78
N LEU A 603 -13.10 19.43 16.46
CA LEU A 603 -13.90 20.44 15.76
C LEU A 603 -14.22 21.62 16.68
N SER A 604 -14.31 22.80 16.09
CA SER A 604 -14.73 24.02 16.79
C SER A 604 -16.23 23.96 17.14
N PRO A 605 -16.68 24.75 18.15
CA PRO A 605 -18.10 24.85 18.47
C PRO A 605 -18.99 25.24 17.27
N ALA A 606 -18.46 26.05 16.34
CA ALA A 606 -19.18 26.44 15.14
C ALA A 606 -19.37 25.27 14.17
N GLU A 607 -18.33 24.46 13.95
CA GLU A 607 -18.42 23.25 13.11
C GLU A 607 -19.36 22.21 13.72
N ILE A 608 -19.31 22.02 15.05
CA ILE A 608 -20.23 21.11 15.75
C ILE A 608 -21.69 21.60 15.66
N ALA A 609 -21.92 22.91 15.77
CA ALA A 609 -23.25 23.49 15.58
C ALA A 609 -23.81 23.28 14.16
N VAL A 610 -22.95 23.26 13.14
CA VAL A 610 -23.34 22.91 11.76
C VAL A 610 -23.77 21.44 11.69
N LEU A 611 -22.97 20.50 12.23
CA LEU A 611 -23.30 19.06 12.27
C LEU A 611 -24.58 18.75 13.05
N ALA A 612 -24.96 19.61 13.99
CA ALA A 612 -26.23 19.52 14.71
C ALA A 612 -27.46 19.93 13.88
N THR A 613 -27.27 20.35 12.63
CA THR A 613 -28.38 20.76 11.73
C THR A 613 -28.32 20.12 10.35
N ALA A 614 -27.16 19.62 9.92
CA ALA A 614 -26.88 19.07 8.60
C ALA A 614 -26.03 17.79 8.70
N PRO A 615 -26.06 16.91 7.68
CA PRO A 615 -25.24 15.72 7.66
C PRO A 615 -23.74 16.06 7.50
N ALA A 616 -22.86 15.16 7.97
CA ALA A 616 -21.41 15.34 7.86
C ALA A 616 -20.91 15.36 6.41
N LEU A 617 -21.57 14.63 5.52
CA LEU A 617 -21.34 14.67 4.08
C LEU A 617 -22.45 15.47 3.40
N SER A 618 -22.09 16.60 2.78
CA SER A 618 -23.06 17.40 2.02
C SER A 618 -23.59 16.63 0.81
N PRO A 619 -24.92 16.71 0.53
CA PRO A 619 -25.52 16.17 -0.69
C PRO A 619 -25.27 17.06 -1.92
N ASP A 620 -24.80 18.30 -1.74
CA ASP A 620 -24.50 19.20 -2.85
C ASP A 620 -23.30 18.70 -3.68
N PRO A 621 -23.20 19.08 -4.97
CA PRO A 621 -22.04 18.78 -5.80
C PRO A 621 -20.74 19.22 -5.13
N VAL A 622 -19.72 18.38 -5.21
CA VAL A 622 -18.41 18.70 -4.64
C VAL A 622 -17.70 19.67 -5.59
N VAL A 623 -17.33 20.85 -5.11
CA VAL A 623 -16.52 21.79 -5.88
C VAL A 623 -15.05 21.50 -5.64
N VAL A 624 -14.29 21.30 -6.71
CA VAL A 624 -12.84 21.06 -6.66
C VAL A 624 -12.12 22.12 -7.47
N ASN A 625 -10.97 22.55 -6.95
CA ASN A 625 -10.19 23.65 -7.54
C ASN A 625 -8.97 23.18 -8.33
N GLU A 626 -8.80 21.87 -8.42
CA GLU A 626 -7.75 21.21 -9.17
C GLU A 626 -8.31 19.96 -9.85
N PRO A 627 -7.77 19.56 -11.00
CA PRO A 627 -8.30 18.42 -11.74
C PRO A 627 -8.02 17.09 -11.05
N THR A 628 -7.00 17.01 -10.19
CA THR A 628 -6.66 15.78 -9.49
C THR A 628 -7.60 15.58 -8.31
N ILE A 629 -8.36 14.49 -8.34
CA ILE A 629 -9.35 14.14 -7.32
C ILE A 629 -8.96 12.85 -6.61
N ARG A 630 -9.31 12.77 -5.32
CA ARG A 630 -9.38 11.52 -4.56
C ARG A 630 -10.79 10.98 -4.67
N ILE A 631 -10.94 9.68 -4.88
CA ILE A 631 -12.23 8.99 -4.89
C ILE A 631 -12.15 7.91 -3.82
N ASP A 632 -12.86 8.09 -2.70
CA ASP A 632 -13.04 7.03 -1.72
C ASP A 632 -14.07 6.04 -2.22
N THR A 633 -13.77 4.77 -2.04
CA THR A 633 -14.54 3.66 -2.58
C THR A 633 -14.69 2.60 -1.50
N ASN A 634 -15.93 2.25 -1.19
CA ASN A 634 -16.20 1.18 -0.26
C ASN A 634 -17.27 0.28 -0.88
N ALA A 635 -17.07 -1.03 -0.80
CA ALA A 635 -18.07 -1.98 -1.26
C ALA A 635 -18.05 -3.25 -0.42
N MET A 636 -19.22 -3.84 -0.25
CA MET A 636 -19.41 -5.12 0.41
C MET A 636 -20.43 -5.94 -0.35
N ASP A 637 -20.27 -7.24 -0.30
CA ASP A 637 -21.11 -8.18 -1.01
C ASP A 637 -21.47 -9.33 -0.08
N ASP A 638 -22.69 -9.85 -0.20
CA ASP A 638 -23.18 -10.89 0.70
C ASP A 638 -22.66 -12.29 0.36
N ASN A 639 -22.06 -12.51 -0.84
CA ASN A 639 -21.69 -13.85 -1.29
C ASN A 639 -20.48 -14.04 -2.25
N GLY A 640 -19.65 -13.02 -2.51
CA GLY A 640 -18.58 -13.17 -3.50
C GLY A 640 -17.40 -12.22 -3.42
N GLY A 641 -17.48 -11.15 -2.63
CA GLY A 641 -16.44 -10.13 -2.57
C GLY A 641 -16.29 -9.37 -3.90
N ILE A 642 -15.65 -8.20 -3.86
CA ILE A 642 -15.47 -7.37 -5.05
C ILE A 642 -14.24 -7.83 -5.81
N VAL A 643 -14.41 -8.20 -7.08
CA VAL A 643 -13.32 -8.71 -7.93
C VAL A 643 -12.76 -7.66 -8.87
N ALA A 644 -13.53 -6.59 -9.16
CA ALA A 644 -13.07 -5.48 -9.97
C ALA A 644 -13.81 -4.18 -9.65
N VAL A 645 -13.12 -3.07 -9.89
CA VAL A 645 -13.66 -1.71 -9.87
C VAL A 645 -13.36 -1.05 -11.22
N THR A 646 -14.36 -0.44 -11.84
CA THR A 646 -14.15 0.42 -13.01
C THR A 646 -14.53 1.84 -12.66
N LEU A 647 -13.63 2.78 -12.93
CA LEU A 647 -13.89 4.20 -12.74
C LEU A 647 -14.35 4.80 -14.07
N SER A 648 -15.32 5.71 -14.05
CA SER A 648 -15.70 6.51 -15.23
C SER A 648 -15.73 8.00 -14.94
N ILE A 649 -15.28 8.82 -15.89
CA ILE A 649 -15.50 10.27 -15.90
C ILE A 649 -16.23 10.63 -17.19
N ASN A 650 -17.41 11.22 -17.09
CA ASN A 650 -18.22 11.65 -18.24
C ASN A 650 -18.46 10.54 -19.29
N GLY A 651 -18.57 9.29 -18.85
CA GLY A 651 -18.79 8.11 -19.69
C GLY A 651 -17.52 7.51 -20.31
N GLU A 652 -16.35 8.11 -20.10
CA GLU A 652 -15.06 7.47 -20.44
C GLU A 652 -14.65 6.56 -19.27
N GLN A 653 -14.41 5.28 -19.56
CA GLN A 653 -14.15 4.25 -18.54
C GLN A 653 -12.67 3.88 -18.48
N SER A 654 -12.19 3.54 -17.29
CA SER A 654 -10.90 2.89 -17.10
C SER A 654 -10.95 1.41 -17.52
N ASP A 655 -9.79 0.79 -17.69
CA ASP A 655 -9.70 -0.68 -17.58
C ASP A 655 -10.15 -1.14 -16.18
N PRO A 656 -10.61 -2.39 -16.01
CA PRO A 656 -10.91 -2.94 -14.69
C PRO A 656 -9.70 -2.86 -13.75
N LEU A 657 -9.91 -2.32 -12.55
CA LEU A 657 -8.90 -2.12 -11.51
C LEU A 657 -9.15 -3.08 -10.34
N PRO A 658 -8.11 -3.45 -9.58
CA PRO A 658 -8.27 -4.08 -8.27
C PRO A 658 -9.04 -3.17 -7.31
N TYR A 659 -9.79 -3.76 -6.37
CA TYR A 659 -10.50 -3.00 -5.33
C TYR A 659 -9.51 -2.39 -4.31
N TYR A 660 -9.63 -1.08 -4.10
CA TYR A 660 -8.92 -0.32 -3.06
C TYR A 660 -9.91 0.57 -2.30
N ASP A 661 -9.53 1.01 -1.10
CA ASP A 661 -10.35 1.95 -0.30
C ASP A 661 -10.39 3.37 -0.91
N SER A 662 -9.43 3.71 -1.77
CA SER A 662 -9.44 4.97 -2.50
C SER A 662 -8.58 4.94 -3.78
N TYR A 663 -8.95 5.80 -4.73
CA TYR A 663 -8.22 6.03 -5.98
C TYR A 663 -7.86 7.51 -6.13
N ARG A 664 -6.80 7.78 -6.89
CA ARG A 664 -6.49 9.12 -7.39
C ARG A 664 -6.68 9.14 -8.90
N TRP A 665 -7.42 10.14 -9.39
CA TRP A 665 -7.66 10.30 -10.81
C TRP A 665 -7.67 11.78 -11.20
N SER A 666 -7.64 12.07 -12.50
CA SER A 666 -7.64 13.45 -13.00
C SER A 666 -8.85 13.68 -13.87
N LEU A 667 -9.64 14.68 -13.50
CA LEU A 667 -10.69 15.24 -14.33
C LEU A 667 -10.08 15.88 -15.59
N PRO A 668 -10.82 15.88 -16.72
CA PRO A 668 -10.47 16.72 -17.86
C PRO A 668 -10.26 18.16 -17.39
N SER A 669 -9.23 18.85 -17.89
CA SER A 669 -8.93 20.25 -17.51
C SER A 669 -9.89 21.25 -18.18
N VAL A 670 -11.19 21.02 -18.06
CA VAL A 670 -12.28 21.83 -18.60
C VAL A 670 -13.19 22.17 -17.42
N GLU A 671 -13.40 23.46 -17.14
CA GLU A 671 -14.29 23.90 -16.06
C GLU A 671 -15.74 23.46 -16.28
N GLY A 672 -16.43 23.21 -15.17
CA GLY A 672 -17.84 22.81 -15.14
C GLY A 672 -18.06 21.46 -14.46
N ASP A 673 -19.26 20.89 -14.70
CA ASP A 673 -19.66 19.65 -14.06
C ASP A 673 -19.07 18.41 -14.73
N HIS A 674 -18.55 17.51 -13.91
CA HIS A 674 -18.08 16.19 -14.29
C HIS A 674 -18.83 15.13 -13.49
N VAL A 675 -19.34 14.11 -14.17
CA VAL A 675 -19.93 12.94 -13.52
C VAL A 675 -18.84 11.91 -13.35
N VAL A 676 -18.53 11.59 -12.09
CA VAL A 676 -17.62 10.52 -11.71
C VAL A 676 -18.46 9.32 -11.30
N GLU A 677 -18.19 8.16 -11.89
CA GLU A 677 -18.86 6.91 -11.56
C GLU A 677 -17.86 5.86 -11.10
N VAL A 678 -18.28 5.02 -10.17
CA VAL A 678 -17.56 3.84 -9.71
C VAL A 678 -18.46 2.64 -9.89
N SER A 679 -18.00 1.68 -10.67
CA SER A 679 -18.68 0.41 -10.93
C SER A 679 -17.98 -0.71 -10.16
N TYR A 680 -18.66 -1.26 -9.16
CA TYR A 680 -18.21 -2.43 -8.40
C TYR A 680 -18.73 -3.70 -9.06
N VAL A 681 -17.84 -4.65 -9.33
CA VAL A 681 -18.19 -5.95 -9.90
C VAL A 681 -17.84 -7.04 -8.89
N ASP A 682 -18.83 -7.86 -8.54
CA ASP A 682 -18.63 -9.01 -7.67
C ASP A 682 -18.14 -10.25 -8.46
N ARG A 683 -17.89 -11.34 -7.75
CA ARG A 683 -17.43 -12.59 -8.36
C ARG A 683 -18.46 -13.27 -9.27
N ALA A 684 -19.75 -13.01 -9.07
CA ALA A 684 -20.83 -13.51 -9.91
C ALA A 684 -21.07 -12.65 -11.17
N GLY A 685 -20.38 -11.51 -11.27
CA GLY A 685 -20.52 -10.54 -12.34
C GLY A 685 -21.69 -9.57 -12.14
N ASN A 686 -22.35 -9.57 -10.97
CA ASN A 686 -23.30 -8.50 -10.67
C ASN A 686 -22.53 -7.20 -10.47
N THR A 687 -23.19 -6.10 -10.83
CA THR A 687 -22.56 -4.79 -10.87
C THR A 687 -23.41 -3.78 -10.14
N THR A 688 -22.76 -2.97 -9.32
CA THR A 688 -23.36 -1.77 -8.74
C THR A 688 -22.57 -0.55 -9.19
N VAL A 689 -23.27 0.39 -9.81
CA VAL A 689 -22.70 1.68 -10.22
C VAL A 689 -23.20 2.74 -9.24
N VAL A 690 -22.25 3.45 -8.65
CA VAL A 690 -22.51 4.67 -7.89
C VAL A 690 -21.91 5.85 -8.64
N SER A 691 -22.53 7.02 -8.50
CA SER A 691 -22.12 8.21 -9.23
C SER A 691 -22.16 9.45 -8.35
N GLN A 692 -21.22 10.36 -8.55
CA GLN A 692 -21.24 11.69 -7.95
C GLN A 692 -20.85 12.75 -8.98
N THR A 693 -21.60 13.85 -9.00
CA THR A 693 -21.24 15.04 -9.78
C THR A 693 -20.28 15.91 -9.00
N VAL A 694 -19.22 16.35 -9.68
CA VAL A 694 -18.16 17.22 -9.17
C VAL A 694 -18.05 18.41 -10.10
N THR A 695 -18.03 19.62 -9.55
CA THR A 695 -17.83 20.84 -10.32
C THR A 695 -16.37 21.26 -10.23
N LEU A 696 -15.67 21.25 -11.36
CA LEU A 696 -14.29 21.73 -11.47
C LEU A 696 -14.30 23.25 -11.71
N ASN A 697 -13.82 24.04 -10.75
CA ASN A 697 -13.56 25.47 -10.91
C ASN A 697 -12.04 25.71 -10.82
N LEU A 698 -11.37 25.98 -11.94
CA LEU A 698 -9.92 26.18 -11.95
C LEU A 698 -9.56 27.64 -11.63
N PRO A 699 -8.39 27.91 -11.03
CA PRO A 699 -7.97 29.28 -10.80
C PRO A 699 -7.87 30.09 -12.11
N PRO A 700 -8.28 31.37 -12.10
CA PRO A 700 -8.31 32.21 -13.30
C PRO A 700 -6.95 32.31 -13.97
N ARG A 701 -6.94 32.24 -15.30
CA ARG A 701 -5.74 32.39 -16.11
C ARG A 701 -5.71 33.75 -16.81
N ALA A 702 -4.60 34.45 -16.71
CA ALA A 702 -4.39 35.74 -17.38
C ALA A 702 -3.05 35.80 -18.11
N GLY A 703 -3.08 35.95 -19.43
CA GLY A 703 -1.92 36.34 -20.24
C GLY A 703 -1.64 37.83 -20.10
N ILE A 704 -0.37 38.22 -20.03
CA ILE A 704 0.05 39.62 -19.89
C ILE A 704 1.03 39.98 -21.00
N GLN A 705 0.68 41.00 -21.79
CA GLN A 705 1.59 41.64 -22.74
C GLN A 705 2.10 42.95 -22.17
N THR A 706 3.40 43.21 -22.32
CA THR A 706 4.07 44.39 -21.78
C THR A 706 4.60 45.30 -22.88
N GLU A 707 4.43 46.61 -22.72
CA GLU A 707 4.96 47.64 -23.61
C GLU A 707 5.50 48.81 -22.76
N TRP A 708 6.77 49.16 -22.92
CA TRP A 708 7.35 50.33 -22.24
C TRP A 708 6.82 51.63 -22.85
N LEU A 709 6.26 52.50 -22.01
CA LEU A 709 5.79 53.83 -22.43
C LEU A 709 6.84 54.90 -22.14
N GLU A 710 7.49 54.79 -20.98
CA GLU A 710 8.54 55.69 -20.49
C GLU A 710 9.61 54.87 -19.76
N THR A 711 10.69 55.50 -19.30
CA THR A 711 11.78 54.80 -18.60
C THR A 711 11.34 54.16 -17.28
N ASP A 712 10.26 54.63 -16.66
CA ASP A 712 9.73 54.21 -15.36
C ASP A 712 8.28 53.70 -15.45
N THR A 713 7.70 53.60 -16.65
CA THR A 713 6.28 53.30 -16.84
C THR A 713 6.07 52.22 -17.90
N VAL A 714 5.37 51.15 -17.53
CA VAL A 714 4.98 50.04 -18.41
C VAL A 714 3.47 49.97 -18.57
N ARG A 715 3.02 49.64 -19.79
CA ARG A 715 1.64 49.26 -20.09
C ARG A 715 1.51 47.74 -20.01
N LEU A 716 0.49 47.27 -19.29
CA LEU A 716 0.10 45.87 -19.20
C LEU A 716 -1.22 45.70 -19.94
N ARG A 717 -1.27 44.76 -20.89
CA ARG A 717 -2.52 44.33 -21.54
C ARG A 717 -2.84 42.92 -21.11
N PHE A 718 -4.06 42.72 -20.62
CA PHE A 718 -4.52 41.46 -20.08
C PHE A 718 -5.35 40.69 -21.12
N ASP A 719 -5.08 39.40 -21.23
CA ASP A 719 -5.88 38.42 -21.94
C ASP A 719 -6.27 37.33 -20.95
N SER A 720 -7.41 37.52 -20.28
CA SER A 720 -7.88 36.65 -19.20
C SER A 720 -9.14 35.88 -19.63
N HIS A 721 -9.21 34.61 -19.27
CA HIS A 721 -10.36 33.74 -19.50
C HIS A 721 -10.68 32.98 -18.21
N ASP A 722 -11.96 33.02 -17.83
CA ASP A 722 -12.55 32.35 -16.66
C ASP A 722 -14.07 32.33 -16.82
N GLN A 723 -14.76 31.29 -16.34
CA GLN A 723 -16.23 31.22 -16.36
C GLN A 723 -16.89 32.11 -15.28
N ASP A 724 -16.22 32.33 -14.15
CA ASP A 724 -16.71 33.03 -12.97
C ASP A 724 -16.29 34.52 -12.96
N THR A 725 -16.95 35.30 -13.82
CA THR A 725 -16.72 36.76 -13.97
C THR A 725 -17.60 37.60 -13.02
N PRO A 726 -17.19 38.84 -12.64
CA PRO A 726 -16.01 39.60 -13.08
C PRO A 726 -14.71 39.19 -12.38
N LEU A 727 -13.58 39.43 -13.05
CA LEU A 727 -12.24 39.21 -12.48
C LEU A 727 -11.72 40.48 -11.79
N ASP A 728 -11.00 40.28 -10.69
CA ASP A 728 -10.18 41.32 -10.05
C ASP A 728 -8.68 40.99 -10.20
N VAL A 729 -7.83 42.00 -10.05
CA VAL A 729 -6.37 41.91 -10.17
C VAL A 729 -5.68 42.58 -8.99
N GLN A 730 -4.57 41.98 -8.57
CA GLN A 730 -3.61 42.56 -7.64
C GLN A 730 -2.26 42.72 -8.34
N LEU A 731 -1.62 43.87 -8.11
CA LEU A 731 -0.28 44.18 -8.62
C LEU A 731 0.63 44.50 -7.43
N SER A 732 1.84 43.95 -7.42
CA SER A 732 2.80 44.16 -6.33
C SER A 732 4.23 44.10 -6.84
N THR A 733 5.16 44.80 -6.19
CA THR A 733 6.60 44.65 -6.42
C THR A 733 7.19 43.45 -5.66
N THR A 734 6.41 42.84 -4.76
CA THR A 734 6.74 41.61 -4.01
C THR A 734 5.75 40.49 -4.31
N PRO A 735 6.17 39.22 -4.30
CA PRO A 735 5.31 38.09 -4.65
C PRO A 735 4.25 37.72 -3.59
N ASP A 736 4.30 38.30 -2.40
CA ASP A 736 3.38 38.02 -1.28
C ASP A 736 2.11 38.90 -1.26
N PHE A 737 2.10 40.00 -2.03
CA PHE A 737 0.98 40.94 -2.15
C PHE A 737 0.46 41.49 -0.80
N ALA A 738 1.29 41.50 0.25
CA ALA A 738 0.86 41.74 1.63
C ALA A 738 0.11 43.09 1.84
N THR A 739 0.39 44.09 1.00
CA THR A 739 -0.21 45.44 1.06
C THR A 739 -0.99 45.82 -0.21
N ALA A 740 -1.10 44.93 -1.19
CA ALA A 740 -1.74 45.24 -2.47
C ALA A 740 -3.27 45.16 -2.36
N ALA A 741 -3.99 46.14 -2.91
CA ALA A 741 -5.45 46.10 -2.97
C ALA A 741 -5.92 45.31 -4.20
N TRP A 742 -7.02 44.59 -4.07
CA TRP A 742 -7.75 44.03 -5.21
C TRP A 742 -8.46 45.15 -5.97
N LEU A 743 -8.28 45.17 -7.29
CA LEU A 743 -8.88 46.14 -8.20
C LEU A 743 -9.66 45.40 -9.29
N PRO A 744 -10.75 45.97 -9.83
CA PRO A 744 -11.41 45.40 -11.00
C PRO A 744 -10.43 45.23 -12.17
N LEU A 745 -10.38 44.03 -12.76
CA LEU A 745 -9.53 43.79 -13.91
C LEU A 745 -10.10 44.54 -15.13
N VAL A 746 -9.27 45.39 -15.72
CA VAL A 746 -9.56 46.14 -16.94
C VAL A 746 -8.60 45.74 -18.06
N PRO A 747 -8.95 45.92 -19.35
CA PRO A 747 -8.12 45.45 -20.47
C PRO A 747 -6.69 46.01 -20.49
N GLU A 748 -6.48 47.22 -19.96
CA GLU A 748 -5.18 47.89 -19.92
C GLU A 748 -4.94 48.53 -18.54
N ILE A 749 -3.79 48.23 -17.93
CA ILE A 749 -3.31 48.87 -16.71
C ILE A 749 -1.94 49.50 -16.99
N ARG A 750 -1.70 50.70 -16.47
CA ARG A 750 -0.38 51.35 -16.50
C ARG A 750 0.25 51.26 -15.12
N TRP A 751 1.46 50.74 -15.07
CA TRP A 751 2.25 50.65 -13.85
C TRP A 751 3.45 51.56 -13.94
N ARG A 752 3.69 52.35 -12.90
CA ARG A 752 4.82 53.26 -12.78
C ARG A 752 5.59 52.94 -11.50
N TRP A 753 6.91 52.81 -11.60
CA TRP A 753 7.80 52.66 -10.45
C TRP A 753 8.27 54.01 -9.94
N GLU A 754 8.36 54.15 -8.62
CA GLU A 754 8.93 55.34 -7.97
C GLU A 754 10.47 55.31 -7.99
N ALA A 755 11.08 56.48 -7.80
CA ALA A 755 12.52 56.62 -7.84
C ALA A 755 13.21 55.78 -6.73
N GLY A 756 13.99 54.79 -7.14
CA GLY A 756 14.73 53.89 -6.23
C GLY A 756 14.07 52.52 -6.00
N GLU A 757 12.90 52.26 -6.60
CA GLU A 757 12.26 50.95 -6.52
C GLU A 757 12.92 49.89 -7.42
N THR A 758 12.89 48.64 -6.96
CA THR A 758 13.30 47.48 -7.75
C THR A 758 12.32 47.28 -8.90
N ARG A 759 12.83 47.13 -10.13
CA ARG A 759 12.02 46.89 -11.34
C ARG A 759 11.54 45.44 -11.42
N GLN A 760 10.73 45.04 -10.45
CA GLN A 760 9.98 43.80 -10.43
C GLN A 760 8.49 44.13 -10.31
N LEU A 761 7.67 43.31 -10.92
CA LEU A 761 6.23 43.41 -10.86
C LEU A 761 5.66 42.01 -10.90
N PHE A 762 4.79 41.72 -9.96
CA PHE A 762 4.03 40.48 -9.85
C PHE A 762 2.55 40.82 -9.98
N VAL A 763 1.82 39.92 -10.63
CA VAL A 763 0.39 40.04 -10.82
C VAL A 763 -0.27 38.72 -10.45
N ARG A 764 -1.44 38.81 -9.81
CA ARG A 764 -2.37 37.69 -9.66
C ARG A 764 -3.80 38.16 -9.89
N VAL A 765 -4.65 37.25 -10.33
CA VAL A 765 -6.07 37.52 -10.60
C VAL A 765 -6.94 36.68 -9.66
N ARG A 766 -8.15 37.15 -9.37
CA ARG A 766 -9.17 36.37 -8.68
C ARG A 766 -10.50 36.42 -9.42
N ASP A 767 -11.26 35.35 -9.33
CA ASP A 767 -12.59 35.23 -9.91
C ASP A 767 -13.69 35.77 -8.95
N ALA A 768 -14.96 35.64 -9.36
CA ALA A 768 -16.10 36.04 -8.55
C ALA A 768 -16.36 35.13 -7.34
N THR A 769 -15.83 33.89 -7.35
CA THR A 769 -15.91 32.94 -6.23
C THR A 769 -14.86 33.20 -5.15
N GLY A 770 -13.83 33.98 -5.50
CA GLY A 770 -12.69 34.30 -4.65
C GLY A 770 -11.47 33.40 -4.86
N LEU A 771 -11.48 32.52 -5.87
CA LEU A 771 -10.36 31.68 -6.26
C LEU A 771 -9.25 32.54 -6.88
N VAL A 772 -8.00 32.35 -6.44
CA VAL A 772 -6.87 33.22 -6.78
C VAL A 772 -5.84 32.47 -7.61
N SER A 773 -5.37 33.08 -8.70
CA SER A 773 -4.28 32.54 -9.51
C SER A 773 -2.95 32.57 -8.75
N GLU A 774 -2.03 31.69 -9.14
CA GLU A 774 -0.64 31.78 -8.70
C GLU A 774 -0.02 33.15 -9.08
N PRO A 775 0.87 33.71 -8.23
CA PRO A 775 1.64 34.90 -8.56
C PRO A 775 2.45 34.76 -9.86
N MET A 776 2.21 35.66 -10.80
CA MET A 776 2.94 35.71 -12.07
C MET A 776 3.94 36.86 -12.06
N ALA A 777 5.22 36.57 -12.26
CA ALA A 777 6.22 37.61 -12.51
C ALA A 777 6.03 38.20 -13.91
N VAL A 778 5.86 39.51 -14.00
CA VAL A 778 5.67 40.22 -15.27
C VAL A 778 7.02 40.34 -15.99
N PRO A 779 7.17 39.78 -17.19
CA PRO A 779 8.42 39.87 -17.92
C PRO A 779 8.61 41.27 -18.52
N LEU A 780 9.69 41.93 -18.14
CA LEU A 780 10.03 43.31 -18.54
C LEU A 780 11.15 43.31 -19.59
N TRP A 781 10.82 42.99 -20.84
CA TRP A 781 11.78 43.02 -21.94
C TRP A 781 12.00 44.46 -22.43
N HIS A 782 13.25 44.93 -22.45
CA HIS A 782 13.61 46.13 -23.22
C HIS A 782 13.97 45.69 -24.64
N GLN A 783 13.29 46.21 -25.66
CA GLN A 783 13.76 46.06 -27.03
C GLN A 783 15.00 46.93 -27.22
N VAL A 784 16.18 46.34 -27.07
CA VAL A 784 17.44 46.99 -27.47
C VAL A 784 17.57 46.86 -28.97
N PHE A 785 17.24 47.93 -29.71
CA PHE A 785 17.56 48.04 -31.12
C PHE A 785 19.08 48.19 -31.24
N VAL A 786 19.79 47.11 -31.60
CA VAL A 786 21.20 47.19 -32.01
C VAL A 786 21.22 47.54 -33.50
N PRO A 787 21.68 48.74 -33.90
CA PRO A 787 21.85 49.04 -35.31
C PRO A 787 22.94 48.12 -35.86
N LEU A 788 22.61 47.29 -36.85
CA LEU A 788 23.60 46.60 -37.67
C LEU A 788 24.41 47.67 -38.42
N MET A 789 25.56 48.09 -37.88
CA MET A 789 26.56 48.81 -38.65
C MET A 789 27.11 47.87 -39.72
N GLN A 790 26.81 48.18 -41.00
CA GLN A 790 27.48 47.56 -42.12
C GLN A 790 28.91 48.13 -42.26
N ARG A 791 29.86 47.18 -42.23
CA ARG A 791 31.31 47.23 -42.51
C ARG A 791 32.24 47.70 -41.40
#